data_AF-A0A2V5PSK3-F1
#
_entry.id   AF-A0A2V5PSK3-F1
#
_cell.length_a   1.000
_cell.length_b   1.000
_cell.length_c   1.000
_cell.angle_alpha   90.00
_cell.angle_beta   90.00
_cell.angle_gamma   90.00
#
_symmetry.space_group_name_H-M   'P 1'
#
loop_
_entity.id
_entity.type
_entity.pdbx_description
1 polymer ?
#
loop_
_entity_poly.entity_id
_entity_poly.type
_entity_poly.pdbx_seq_one_letter_code
_entity_poly.pdbx_strand_id
1 'polypeptide(L)'
;MVAVPGDGHWDRQFAMAGTGSRNFSLRFNSNLLYTAGFNLKAGQVDTNALINVFDGTNWSILGQVNGGTTIVEDYAFVGKKLYVGGVFLGVEGVSAIGLAQWDGSAWSDVGGFKGGVFRLATDGTNLYVGGTFTNVGGIFNTNLARWNGTSWSAIGGGVGYYDSLNSGVNAIVWRNGQLYIGGAFTNAGSTAATNLARWDGASWSQIGGGVGKAGDTVTAMEFLGNDLYVGGAFTNAGGVLASNVAKWNGTTWSALGAGLKAPSGNTPVNALAFLGSDLYATGNFTNAGGITATRVAKWDGSTWYSLGGINDWGIRAVSNSGSVYICGYFNMASNSVIGDHIIRYDGTSWHGVTGKPAQGTQSFVFGLGLGADGLYTGGIFLAAGDIAASRIARWDGTNWNALGSGVTDSYGGNTIAARVIKARNNEVYVGGSFLNAGGVTANNIALWDGSGWSSLGYGVDGSVLAIEADAFEVYVGGSFTNACDYPGGCYIMNRIATWDPFNGWYPLGSGVLGSGNVAALCLANGLLYAGGSFTNVNGTTANRIAAWDGFSWYSLGSGSANGLNGSVNAILADGTDIYVGGSFTTAGGATARAIAKWDGSTWSPLGQGMFSTGTAAVNALAKIGAYLYAGGNFTNAGGSVVTRPIARWDGSQWQAMGSGVGNDQTSPRVNALAAWGDDLYVAGIFETAGLADSGYIARWNDQIDFTPPPVMRLSNPRMLPGNAFKFRVATATPATYVIDYSADLQTWTPLVTNSVISTDVTNIVTGIKQRTYRMRAIP
;
A
#
# COMPACT_ATOMS: atom_id res chain seq x y z
N MET A 1 0.58 10.55 -14.30
CA MET A 1 1.20 9.39 -14.98
C MET A 1 0.33 8.97 -16.15
N VAL A 2 0.92 8.72 -17.32
CA VAL A 2 0.22 8.08 -18.44
C VAL A 2 0.30 6.57 -18.20
N ALA A 3 -0.82 5.87 -18.24
CA ALA A 3 -0.86 4.41 -18.10
C ALA A 3 0.04 3.76 -19.16
N VAL A 4 0.88 2.81 -18.74
CA VAL A 4 1.67 2.00 -19.67
C VAL A 4 0.73 0.97 -20.31
N PRO A 5 0.86 0.67 -21.61
CA PRO A 5 0.11 -0.42 -22.23
C PRO A 5 0.20 -1.70 -21.40
N GLY A 6 -0.95 -2.23 -20.99
CA GLY A 6 -1.07 -3.40 -20.13
C GLY A 6 -1.45 -3.10 -18.68
N ASP A 7 -1.34 -1.85 -18.18
CA ASP A 7 -1.74 -1.52 -16.80
C ASP A 7 -3.23 -1.81 -16.51
N GLY A 8 -4.07 -1.80 -17.56
CA GLY A 8 -5.49 -2.15 -17.47
C GLY A 8 -5.76 -3.61 -17.13
N HIS A 9 -4.80 -4.52 -17.36
CA HIS A 9 -4.96 -5.95 -17.05
C HIS A 9 -4.73 -6.28 -15.58
N TRP A 10 -4.31 -5.32 -14.75
CA TRP A 10 -4.22 -5.47 -13.30
C TRP A 10 -5.57 -5.16 -12.64
N ASP A 11 -6.10 -6.15 -11.93
CA ASP A 11 -7.33 -6.00 -11.15
C ASP A 11 -7.09 -5.11 -9.92
N ARG A 12 -8.04 -4.23 -9.61
CA ARG A 12 -8.02 -3.36 -8.42
C ARG A 12 -8.68 -3.97 -7.20
N GLN A 13 -9.24 -5.18 -7.31
CA GLN A 13 -10.00 -5.78 -6.21
C GLN A 13 -9.19 -5.90 -4.91
N PHE A 14 -7.88 -6.17 -5.00
CA PHE A 14 -6.97 -6.32 -3.86
C PHE A 14 -6.35 -5.01 -3.35
N ALA A 15 -6.91 -3.86 -3.74
CA ALA A 15 -6.51 -2.57 -3.20
C ALA A 15 -6.78 -2.49 -1.69
N MET A 16 -5.95 -1.70 -1.01
CA MET A 16 -6.14 -1.38 0.40
C MET A 16 -7.13 -0.22 0.55
N ALA A 17 -7.85 -0.18 1.67
CA ALA A 17 -8.70 0.97 2.00
C ALA A 17 -7.81 2.17 2.31
N GLY A 18 -7.97 3.31 1.61
CA GLY A 18 -7.18 4.50 1.85
C GLY A 18 -6.68 5.13 0.55
N THR A 19 -5.49 5.73 0.56
CA THR A 19 -4.98 6.48 -0.61
C THR A 19 -3.56 6.09 -1.06
N GLY A 20 -2.91 5.09 -0.46
CA GLY A 20 -1.52 4.71 -0.75
C GLY A 20 -0.47 5.76 -0.39
N SER A 21 -0.89 6.94 0.06
CA SER A 21 -0.03 8.08 0.40
C SER A 21 -0.01 8.29 1.89
N ARG A 22 1.16 8.58 2.48
CA ARG A 22 1.23 9.08 3.86
C ARG A 22 0.55 10.43 3.90
N ASN A 23 -0.56 10.53 4.62
CA ASN A 23 -1.44 11.69 4.58
C ASN A 23 -1.11 12.68 5.73
N PHE A 24 -0.98 13.96 5.39
CA PHE A 24 -0.62 15.04 6.30
C PHE A 24 -1.71 16.10 6.44
N SER A 25 -2.75 16.01 5.62
CA SER A 25 -3.83 17.00 5.55
C SER A 25 -5.17 16.28 5.49
N LEU A 26 -6.14 16.77 6.25
CA LEU A 26 -7.53 16.31 6.21
C LEU A 26 -8.45 17.52 6.26
N ARG A 27 -9.44 17.57 5.37
CA ARG A 27 -10.46 18.63 5.41
C ARG A 27 -11.77 18.14 4.84
N PHE A 28 -12.86 18.37 5.57
CA PHE A 28 -14.20 18.29 5.02
C PHE A 28 -14.59 19.59 4.32
N ASN A 29 -15.24 19.44 3.17
CA ASN A 29 -16.08 20.47 2.58
C ASN A 29 -17.39 19.82 2.13
N SER A 30 -18.50 20.22 2.77
CA SER A 30 -19.76 19.49 2.66
C SER A 30 -19.55 18.00 2.99
N ASN A 31 -19.95 17.08 2.12
CA ASN A 31 -19.81 15.63 2.33
C ASN A 31 -18.49 15.05 1.77
N LEU A 32 -17.65 15.88 1.17
CA LEU A 32 -16.38 15.43 0.56
C LEU A 32 -15.24 15.57 1.56
N LEU A 33 -14.44 14.51 1.68
CA LEU A 33 -13.21 14.51 2.47
C LEU A 33 -12.01 14.65 1.53
N TYR A 34 -11.20 15.69 1.76
CA TYR A 34 -9.98 15.96 1.02
C TYR A 34 -8.78 15.51 1.85
N THR A 35 -7.85 14.82 1.21
CA THR A 35 -6.60 14.37 1.83
C THR A 35 -5.46 14.37 0.84
N ALA A 36 -4.28 14.72 1.32
CA ALA A 36 -3.03 14.46 0.64
C ALA A 36 -1.91 14.41 1.67
N GLY A 37 -0.73 14.05 1.22
CA GLY A 37 0.46 14.27 2.01
C GLY A 37 1.69 14.10 1.17
N PHE A 38 2.35 12.97 1.31
CA PHE A 38 3.61 12.65 0.66
C PHE A 38 3.51 11.28 0.00
N ASN A 39 3.71 11.21 -1.32
CA ASN A 39 3.94 9.93 -1.97
C ASN A 39 5.42 9.59 -1.92
N LEU A 40 5.71 8.37 -1.51
CA LEU A 40 6.97 7.71 -1.84
C LEU A 40 6.61 6.61 -2.83
N LYS A 41 6.78 6.83 -4.13
CA LYS A 41 6.77 5.72 -5.10
C LYS A 41 8.22 5.37 -5.44
N ALA A 42 8.74 4.24 -4.97
CA ALA A 42 10.13 3.88 -5.24
C ALA A 42 10.33 3.48 -6.72
N GLY A 43 11.44 3.94 -7.30
CA GLY A 43 11.78 3.82 -8.73
C GLY A 43 11.34 5.01 -9.58
N GLN A 44 10.57 5.94 -9.02
CA GLN A 44 10.33 7.25 -9.60
C GLN A 44 10.81 8.34 -8.64
N VAL A 45 11.30 9.44 -9.23
CA VAL A 45 11.61 10.71 -8.54
C VAL A 45 10.32 11.41 -8.11
N ASP A 46 9.23 10.65 -7.88
CA ASP A 46 7.90 11.16 -7.59
C ASP A 46 7.88 11.59 -6.14
N THR A 47 8.58 12.69 -5.92
CA THR A 47 8.47 13.60 -4.81
C THR A 47 7.13 14.34 -4.84
N ASN A 48 6.15 13.87 -5.60
CA ASN A 48 4.89 14.52 -5.95
C ASN A 48 3.74 13.93 -5.12
N ALA A 49 2.85 14.73 -4.58
CA ALA A 49 1.68 14.23 -3.84
C ALA A 49 0.39 14.29 -4.67
N LEU A 50 -0.49 13.30 -4.46
CA LEU A 50 -1.83 13.29 -5.06
C LEU A 50 -2.81 13.94 -4.09
N ILE A 51 -3.65 14.82 -4.62
CA ILE A 51 -4.78 15.41 -3.92
C ILE A 51 -5.98 14.48 -4.11
N ASN A 52 -6.32 13.75 -3.06
CA ASN A 52 -7.37 12.74 -3.07
C ASN A 52 -8.66 13.30 -2.47
N VAL A 53 -9.79 12.90 -3.05
CA VAL A 53 -11.14 13.30 -2.64
C VAL A 53 -12.00 12.06 -2.48
N PHE A 54 -12.56 11.90 -1.29
CA PHE A 54 -13.50 10.84 -0.94
C PHE A 54 -14.93 11.37 -0.93
N ASP A 55 -15.81 10.72 -1.69
CA ASP A 55 -17.23 11.11 -1.83
C ASP A 55 -18.17 10.42 -0.83
N GLY A 56 -17.62 9.63 0.11
CA GLY A 56 -18.36 8.75 1.01
C GLY A 56 -18.34 7.29 0.56
N THR A 57 -17.93 7.00 -0.67
CA THR A 57 -17.83 5.64 -1.22
C THR A 57 -16.56 5.43 -2.05
N ASN A 58 -16.10 6.40 -2.83
CA ASN A 58 -14.96 6.23 -3.73
C ASN A 58 -13.94 7.34 -3.54
N TRP A 59 -12.67 6.95 -3.72
CA TRP A 59 -11.57 7.89 -3.86
C TRP A 59 -11.44 8.34 -5.33
N SER A 60 -11.17 9.63 -5.51
CA SER A 60 -10.84 10.24 -6.80
C SER A 60 -9.66 11.20 -6.64
N ILE A 61 -8.92 11.44 -7.72
CA ILE A 61 -7.78 12.36 -7.73
C ILE A 61 -8.22 13.70 -8.31
N LEU A 62 -8.00 14.79 -7.57
CA LEU A 62 -8.25 16.16 -8.03
C LEU A 62 -7.05 16.76 -8.77
N GLY A 63 -5.83 16.40 -8.37
CA GLY A 63 -4.61 16.86 -9.02
C GLY A 63 -3.35 16.35 -8.34
N GLN A 64 -2.20 16.56 -8.98
CA GLN A 64 -0.88 16.21 -8.50
C GLN A 64 -0.02 17.46 -8.25
N VAL A 65 0.49 17.59 -7.03
CA VAL A 65 1.50 18.60 -6.65
C VAL A 65 2.91 18.04 -6.84
N ASN A 66 3.88 18.89 -7.19
CA ASN A 66 5.26 18.51 -7.50
C ASN A 66 6.28 19.52 -6.97
N GLY A 67 7.57 19.13 -6.89
CA GLY A 67 8.65 20.11 -6.64
C GLY A 67 9.83 19.67 -5.78
N GLY A 68 10.36 18.46 -5.94
CA GLY A 68 11.18 17.86 -4.89
C GLY A 68 10.27 17.48 -3.72
N THR A 69 10.79 17.32 -2.49
CA THR A 69 9.99 16.85 -1.33
C THR A 69 8.65 17.60 -1.21
N THR A 70 7.56 16.95 -1.65
CA THR A 70 6.22 17.56 -1.63
C THR A 70 5.42 17.08 -0.45
N ILE A 71 4.97 18.01 0.39
CA ILE A 71 4.06 17.70 1.50
C ILE A 71 2.89 18.67 1.40
N VAL A 72 1.67 18.13 1.31
CA VAL A 72 0.44 18.93 1.50
C VAL A 72 0.07 18.90 2.97
N GLU A 73 0.11 20.06 3.62
CA GLU A 73 -0.02 20.19 5.07
C GLU A 73 -1.42 20.61 5.50
N ASP A 74 -2.16 21.34 4.66
CA ASP A 74 -3.52 21.79 5.00
C ASP A 74 -4.34 22.22 3.77
N TYR A 75 -5.66 22.30 3.97
CA TYR A 75 -6.63 22.80 3.01
C TYR A 75 -7.51 23.89 3.61
N ALA A 76 -7.91 24.85 2.80
CA ALA A 76 -8.96 25.80 3.16
C ALA A 76 -9.88 26.10 1.97
N PHE A 77 -11.10 26.53 2.27
CA PHE A 77 -12.09 26.92 1.28
C PHE A 77 -12.50 28.37 1.51
N VAL A 78 -12.43 29.21 0.47
CA VAL A 78 -12.99 30.57 0.49
C VAL A 78 -14.04 30.63 -0.62
N GLY A 79 -15.31 30.66 -0.22
CA GLY A 79 -16.42 30.41 -1.15
C GLY A 79 -16.28 29.03 -1.81
N LYS A 80 -16.26 28.98 -3.15
CA LYS A 80 -16.10 27.74 -3.92
C LYS A 80 -14.64 27.36 -4.22
N LYS A 81 -13.70 28.24 -3.88
CA LYS A 81 -12.28 28.05 -4.19
C LYS A 81 -11.61 27.21 -3.12
N LEU A 82 -10.90 26.18 -3.54
CA LEU A 82 -10.02 25.38 -2.69
C LEU A 82 -8.62 25.97 -2.71
N TYR A 83 -7.99 26.04 -1.54
CA TYR A 83 -6.59 26.40 -1.36
C TYR A 83 -5.85 25.22 -0.75
N VAL A 84 -4.72 24.87 -1.35
CA VAL A 84 -3.88 23.73 -0.95
C VAL A 84 -2.54 24.27 -0.49
N GLY A 85 -2.25 24.15 0.80
CA GLY A 85 -1.03 24.66 1.42
C GLY A 85 -0.03 23.55 1.74
N GLY A 86 1.25 23.83 1.58
CA GLY A 86 2.29 22.84 1.86
C GLY A 86 3.71 23.29 1.54
N VAL A 87 4.55 22.29 1.28
CA VAL A 87 5.90 22.42 0.71
C VAL A 87 5.85 21.79 -0.67
N PHE A 88 5.82 22.59 -1.75
CA PHE A 88 5.82 22.14 -3.14
C PHE A 88 6.14 23.32 -4.08
N LEU A 89 6.44 23.04 -5.35
CA LEU A 89 6.80 24.03 -6.38
C LEU A 89 5.73 24.21 -7.48
N GLY A 90 4.81 23.25 -7.63
CA GLY A 90 3.72 23.37 -8.59
C GLY A 90 2.63 22.33 -8.44
N VAL A 91 1.57 22.48 -9.24
CA VAL A 91 0.42 21.57 -9.32
C VAL A 91 -0.06 21.48 -10.78
N GLU A 92 -0.21 20.27 -11.32
CA GLU A 92 -0.73 20.04 -12.69
C GLU A 92 -0.10 20.98 -13.77
N GLY A 93 1.23 21.17 -13.71
CA GLY A 93 1.97 22.02 -14.65
C GLY A 93 1.91 23.54 -14.36
N VAL A 94 1.15 23.97 -13.35
CA VAL A 94 1.12 25.35 -12.86
C VAL A 94 2.22 25.53 -11.81
N SER A 95 3.11 26.52 -12.00
CA SER A 95 4.10 26.88 -10.98
C SER A 95 3.43 27.68 -9.87
N ALA A 96 3.15 27.01 -8.76
CA ALA A 96 2.52 27.55 -7.56
C ALA A 96 3.34 27.05 -6.37
N ILE A 97 4.09 27.94 -5.71
CA ILE A 97 5.05 27.55 -4.68
C ILE A 97 4.39 27.65 -3.31
N GLY A 98 4.24 26.49 -2.64
CA GLY A 98 3.73 26.36 -1.27
C GLY A 98 2.23 26.60 -1.09
N LEU A 99 1.56 27.32 -2.00
CA LEU A 99 0.11 27.52 -1.97
C LEU A 99 -0.46 27.58 -3.39
N ALA A 100 -1.43 26.70 -3.68
CA ALA A 100 -2.14 26.67 -4.94
C ALA A 100 -3.65 26.86 -4.72
N GLN A 101 -4.33 27.44 -5.71
CA GLN A 101 -5.78 27.61 -5.71
C GLN A 101 -6.42 26.78 -6.82
N TRP A 102 -7.53 26.11 -6.51
CA TRP A 102 -8.42 25.48 -7.47
C TRP A 102 -9.76 26.22 -7.48
N ASP A 103 -10.19 26.70 -8.64
CA ASP A 103 -11.43 27.48 -8.79
C ASP A 103 -12.68 26.64 -9.12
N GLY A 104 -12.52 25.31 -9.23
CA GLY A 104 -13.54 24.39 -9.71
C GLY A 104 -13.26 23.85 -11.12
N SER A 105 -12.34 24.47 -11.86
CA SER A 105 -12.01 24.13 -13.24
C SER A 105 -10.52 24.17 -13.57
N ALA A 106 -9.75 25.05 -12.92
CA ALA A 106 -8.33 25.21 -13.17
C ALA A 106 -7.54 25.50 -11.88
N TRP A 107 -6.26 25.09 -11.91
CA TRP A 107 -5.27 25.44 -10.91
C TRP A 107 -4.64 26.80 -11.23
N SER A 108 -4.34 27.59 -10.21
CA SER A 108 -3.64 28.88 -10.33
C SER A 108 -2.69 29.12 -9.16
N ASP A 109 -1.60 29.84 -9.42
CA ASP A 109 -0.75 30.42 -8.38
C ASP A 109 -1.48 31.56 -7.64
N VAL A 110 -1.19 31.72 -6.36
CA VAL A 110 -1.71 32.81 -5.51
C VAL A 110 -0.58 33.63 -4.85
N GLY A 111 0.68 33.33 -5.18
CA GLY A 111 1.84 34.15 -4.81
C GLY A 111 2.93 33.34 -4.10
N GLY A 112 4.16 33.44 -4.62
CA GLY A 112 5.31 32.61 -4.23
C GLY A 112 5.76 32.78 -2.79
N PHE A 113 5.50 31.76 -1.97
CA PHE A 113 6.07 31.60 -0.65
C PHE A 113 7.56 31.27 -0.75
N LYS A 114 8.38 31.86 0.12
CA LYS A 114 9.75 31.42 0.39
C LYS A 114 9.80 30.69 1.73
N GLY A 115 9.35 29.43 1.72
CA GLY A 115 9.21 28.61 2.92
C GLY A 115 8.00 27.67 2.84
N GLY A 116 7.67 27.02 3.97
CA GLY A 116 6.57 26.06 4.05
C GLY A 116 5.27 26.70 4.54
N VAL A 117 4.14 26.35 3.91
CA VAL A 117 2.80 26.66 4.39
C VAL A 117 2.27 25.47 5.17
N PHE A 118 2.01 25.64 6.47
CA PHE A 118 1.67 24.53 7.35
C PHE A 118 0.20 24.51 7.76
N ARG A 119 -0.44 25.68 7.88
CA ARG A 119 -1.83 25.78 8.30
C ARG A 119 -2.58 26.90 7.61
N LEU A 120 -3.86 26.66 7.37
CA LEU A 120 -4.78 27.58 6.72
C LEU A 120 -6.03 27.78 7.58
N ALA A 121 -6.48 29.02 7.72
CA ALA A 121 -7.79 29.36 8.28
C ALA A 121 -8.50 30.39 7.41
N THR A 122 -9.80 30.54 7.59
CA THR A 122 -10.59 31.53 6.85
C THR A 122 -11.65 32.17 7.74
N ASP A 123 -11.94 33.44 7.47
CA ASP A 123 -13.11 34.15 8.00
C ASP A 123 -14.33 34.08 7.06
N GLY A 124 -14.24 33.27 5.99
CA GLY A 124 -15.21 33.17 4.90
C GLY A 124 -14.93 34.08 3.71
N THR A 125 -14.13 35.13 3.88
CA THR A 125 -13.77 36.11 2.82
C THR A 125 -12.26 36.14 2.56
N ASN A 126 -11.47 35.97 3.60
CA ASN A 126 -10.02 36.04 3.62
C ASN A 126 -9.44 34.68 3.98
N LEU A 127 -8.27 34.40 3.43
CA LEU A 127 -7.44 33.27 3.80
C LEU A 127 -6.31 33.77 4.71
N TYR A 128 -6.11 33.09 5.83
CA TYR A 128 -5.01 33.29 6.76
C TYR A 128 -4.05 32.12 6.62
N VAL A 129 -2.77 32.42 6.43
CA VAL A 129 -1.75 31.42 6.14
C VAL A 129 -0.66 31.47 7.21
N GLY A 130 -0.48 30.37 7.91
CA GLY A 130 0.57 30.16 8.90
C GLY A 130 1.60 29.13 8.43
N GLY A 131 2.86 29.32 8.81
CA GLY A 131 3.91 28.36 8.50
C GLY A 131 5.29 28.86 8.90
N THR A 132 6.29 28.51 8.09
CA THR A 132 7.69 28.93 8.23
C THR A 132 8.12 29.70 6.98
N PHE A 133 7.98 31.03 6.99
CA PHE A 133 8.33 31.89 5.85
C PHE A 133 8.61 33.33 6.31
N THR A 134 9.37 34.07 5.51
CA THR A 134 9.71 35.50 5.78
C THR A 134 9.19 36.47 4.72
N ASN A 135 8.67 35.94 3.62
CA ASN A 135 8.14 36.73 2.52
C ASN A 135 7.02 35.97 1.81
N VAL A 136 5.96 36.69 1.47
CA VAL A 136 4.90 36.23 0.56
C VAL A 136 4.51 37.35 -0.39
N GLY A 137 4.55 37.09 -1.70
CA GLY A 137 4.10 38.05 -2.71
C GLY A 137 4.78 39.43 -2.64
N GLY A 138 6.05 39.49 -2.18
CA GLY A 138 6.80 40.75 -2.03
C GLY A 138 6.61 41.45 -0.69
N ILE A 139 5.76 40.95 0.20
CA ILE A 139 5.54 41.49 1.54
C ILE A 139 6.48 40.79 2.52
N PHE A 140 7.30 41.58 3.23
CA PHE A 140 8.15 41.10 4.31
C PHE A 140 7.31 40.92 5.58
N ASN A 141 6.94 39.67 5.89
CA ASN A 141 6.26 39.32 7.13
C ASN A 141 6.67 37.91 7.58
N THR A 142 6.87 37.70 8.88
CA THR A 142 7.27 36.40 9.42
C THR A 142 6.07 35.53 9.74
N ASN A 143 6.07 34.32 9.19
CA ASN A 143 5.28 33.14 9.56
C ASN A 143 3.75 33.25 9.53
N LEU A 144 3.18 34.42 9.23
CA LEU A 144 1.76 34.66 9.14
C LEU A 144 1.43 35.70 8.07
N ALA A 145 0.43 35.43 7.23
CA ALA A 145 -0.04 36.39 6.23
C ALA A 145 -1.54 36.25 5.96
N ARG A 146 -2.15 37.31 5.42
CA ARG A 146 -3.56 37.34 4.99
C ARG A 146 -3.64 37.55 3.47
N TRP A 147 -4.51 36.79 2.83
CA TRP A 147 -4.92 36.95 1.43
C TRP A 147 -6.41 37.31 1.38
N ASN A 148 -6.74 38.39 0.67
CA ASN A 148 -8.11 38.88 0.54
C ASN A 148 -8.79 38.48 -0.78
N GLY A 149 -8.15 37.60 -1.57
CA GLY A 149 -8.61 37.24 -2.92
C GLY A 149 -7.87 37.95 -4.06
N THR A 150 -7.18 39.05 -3.77
CA THR A 150 -6.46 39.85 -4.78
C THR A 150 -5.03 40.23 -4.37
N SER A 151 -4.76 40.41 -3.08
CA SER A 151 -3.49 40.90 -2.56
C SER A 151 -3.17 40.29 -1.20
N TRP A 152 -1.88 40.08 -0.97
CA TRP A 152 -1.35 39.74 0.35
C TRP A 152 -1.33 40.98 1.26
N SER A 153 -1.40 40.77 2.57
CA SER A 153 -1.16 41.79 3.58
C SER A 153 -0.52 41.18 4.83
N ALA A 154 0.37 41.93 5.48
CA ALA A 154 0.92 41.56 6.78
C ALA A 154 -0.14 41.64 7.90
N ILE A 155 0.05 40.86 8.97
CA ILE A 155 -0.80 40.88 10.17
C ILE A 155 0.06 41.21 11.37
N GLY A 156 -0.23 42.33 12.04
CA GLY A 156 0.31 42.69 13.35
C GLY A 156 1.84 42.62 13.49
N GLY A 157 2.60 42.80 12.41
CA GLY A 157 4.07 42.74 12.42
C GLY A 157 4.70 41.34 12.40
N GLY A 158 3.91 40.27 12.21
CA GLY A 158 4.41 38.90 12.08
C GLY A 158 4.46 38.11 13.38
N VAL A 159 4.98 36.88 13.31
CA VAL A 159 5.04 35.94 14.44
C VAL A 159 6.43 35.31 14.53
N GLY A 160 7.07 35.42 15.69
CA GLY A 160 8.41 34.88 15.94
C GLY A 160 9.55 35.64 15.24
N TYR A 161 10.78 35.38 15.70
CA TYR A 161 12.02 35.83 15.06
C TYR A 161 12.52 34.82 14.02
N TYR A 162 13.30 35.29 13.03
CA TYR A 162 14.05 34.40 12.16
C TYR A 162 15.29 33.89 12.89
N ASP A 163 15.19 32.72 13.52
CA ASP A 163 16.33 31.83 13.67
C ASP A 163 15.94 30.42 13.19
N SER A 164 16.93 29.77 12.60
CA SER A 164 16.80 28.59 11.77
C SER A 164 16.17 27.38 12.47
N LEU A 165 15.21 26.77 11.77
CA LEU A 165 14.70 25.39 11.89
C LEU A 165 13.57 25.09 12.87
N ASN A 166 13.19 25.96 13.81
CA ASN A 166 12.15 25.60 14.80
C ASN A 166 11.11 26.68 15.14
N SER A 167 11.12 27.88 14.52
CA SER A 167 10.10 28.91 14.79
C SER A 167 9.05 29.00 13.69
N GLY A 168 7.76 28.84 14.01
CA GLY A 168 6.68 28.88 13.02
C GLY A 168 5.28 28.71 13.59
N VAL A 169 4.27 29.02 12.78
CA VAL A 169 2.84 28.83 13.11
C VAL A 169 2.39 27.43 12.68
N ASN A 170 2.10 26.56 13.66
CA ASN A 170 1.71 25.15 13.45
C ASN A 170 0.22 24.89 13.71
N ALA A 171 -0.52 25.86 14.22
CA ALA A 171 -1.96 25.81 14.40
C ALA A 171 -2.56 27.21 14.16
N ILE A 172 -3.68 27.28 13.45
CA ILE A 172 -4.40 28.53 13.20
C ILE A 172 -5.90 28.27 13.23
N VAL A 173 -6.64 29.10 13.97
CA VAL A 173 -8.10 29.01 14.07
C VAL A 173 -8.69 30.40 14.00
N TRP A 174 -9.62 30.61 13.06
CA TRP A 174 -10.46 31.80 13.04
C TRP A 174 -11.75 31.54 13.81
N ARG A 175 -12.07 32.41 14.78
CA ARG A 175 -13.27 32.26 15.59
C ARG A 175 -13.76 33.58 16.15
N ASN A 176 -15.06 33.84 16.04
CA ASN A 176 -15.72 35.02 16.64
C ASN A 176 -15.02 36.35 16.32
N GLY A 177 -14.54 36.52 15.08
CA GLY A 177 -13.84 37.73 14.66
C GLY A 177 -12.37 37.82 15.08
N GLN A 178 -11.83 36.77 15.70
CA GLN A 178 -10.46 36.72 16.22
C GLN A 178 -9.67 35.59 15.57
N LEU A 179 -8.38 35.84 15.36
CA LEU A 179 -7.45 34.83 14.86
C LEU A 179 -6.60 34.30 16.03
N TYR A 180 -6.65 33.01 16.27
CA TYR A 180 -5.83 32.30 17.25
C TYR A 180 -4.69 31.61 16.51
N ILE A 181 -3.47 31.76 17.01
CA ILE A 181 -2.28 31.10 16.46
C ILE A 181 -1.55 30.32 17.55
N GLY A 182 -1.16 29.10 17.19
CA GLY A 182 -0.32 28.21 17.99
C GLY A 182 0.92 27.82 17.20
N GLY A 183 2.03 27.61 17.87
CA GLY A 183 3.27 27.25 17.19
C GLY A 183 4.46 27.20 18.12
N ALA A 184 5.65 27.29 17.54
CA ALA A 184 6.88 27.51 18.28
C ALA A 184 7.31 28.97 18.05
N PHE A 185 7.05 29.83 19.03
CA PHE A 185 7.41 31.25 18.98
C PHE A 185 7.36 31.87 20.39
N THR A 186 8.08 32.97 20.58
CA THR A 186 8.11 33.71 21.87
C THR A 186 7.46 35.10 21.78
N ASN A 187 7.09 35.54 20.58
CA ASN A 187 6.46 36.83 20.33
C ASN A 187 5.49 36.80 19.13
N ALA A 188 4.47 37.65 19.18
CA ALA A 188 3.59 37.98 18.07
C ALA A 188 3.58 39.51 17.89
N GLY A 189 4.15 40.00 16.79
CA GLY A 189 4.56 41.39 16.66
C GLY A 189 5.52 41.79 17.78
N SER A 190 5.25 42.92 18.43
CA SER A 190 5.95 43.39 19.63
C SER A 190 5.41 42.80 20.94
N THR A 191 4.33 42.01 20.91
CA THR A 191 3.74 41.40 22.10
C THR A 191 4.50 40.12 22.46
N ALA A 192 5.03 40.05 23.68
CA ALA A 192 5.57 38.81 24.23
C ALA A 192 4.43 37.79 24.41
N ALA A 193 4.50 36.68 23.68
CA ALA A 193 3.49 35.64 23.70
C ALA A 193 4.14 34.30 23.35
N THR A 194 4.25 33.41 24.34
CA THR A 194 4.92 32.12 24.16
C THR A 194 3.93 31.09 23.60
N ASN A 195 4.19 30.62 22.38
CA ASN A 195 3.55 29.52 21.64
C ASN A 195 2.04 29.62 21.38
N LEU A 196 1.36 30.63 21.95
CA LEU A 196 -0.08 30.87 21.78
C LEU A 196 -0.39 32.37 21.86
N ALA A 197 -1.02 32.91 20.82
CA ALA A 197 -1.46 34.30 20.76
C ALA A 197 -2.81 34.45 20.04
N ARG A 198 -3.50 35.57 20.28
CA ARG A 198 -4.70 35.97 19.53
C ARG A 198 -4.57 37.37 18.94
N TRP A 199 -5.14 37.57 17.76
CA TRP A 199 -5.31 38.85 17.08
C TRP A 199 -6.79 39.22 17.03
N ASP A 200 -7.13 40.42 17.48
CA ASP A 200 -8.51 40.92 17.54
C ASP A 200 -8.91 41.79 16.33
N GLY A 201 -8.02 41.95 15.35
CA GLY A 201 -8.19 42.87 14.22
C GLY A 201 -7.26 44.08 14.28
N ALA A 202 -6.76 44.44 15.47
CA ALA A 202 -5.91 45.62 15.68
C ALA A 202 -4.64 45.33 16.51
N SER A 203 -4.68 44.38 17.44
CA SER A 203 -3.58 44.10 18.36
C SER A 203 -3.41 42.62 18.68
N TRP A 204 -2.15 42.24 18.97
CA TRP A 204 -1.81 40.92 19.49
C TRP A 204 -1.96 40.88 21.01
N SER A 205 -2.55 39.80 21.52
CA SER A 205 -2.65 39.51 22.95
C SER A 205 -2.21 38.07 23.25
N GLN A 206 -1.50 37.90 24.36
CA GLN A 206 -1.20 36.57 24.91
C GLN A 206 -2.46 35.96 25.55
N ILE A 207 -2.60 34.64 25.51
CA ILE A 207 -3.70 33.91 26.15
C ILE A 207 -3.20 33.28 27.45
N GLY A 208 -3.79 33.68 28.58
CA GLY A 208 -3.63 33.00 29.87
C GLY A 208 -2.19 32.78 30.32
N GLY A 209 -1.25 33.70 30.01
CA GLY A 209 0.16 33.54 30.37
C GLY A 209 1.00 32.66 29.44
N GLY A 210 0.45 32.20 28.30
CA GLY A 210 1.15 31.41 27.29
C GLY A 210 1.18 29.91 27.56
N VAL A 211 1.72 29.15 26.61
CA VAL A 211 1.82 27.68 26.68
C VAL A 211 3.29 27.26 26.57
N GLY A 212 3.78 26.54 27.58
CA GLY A 212 5.15 26.07 27.63
C GLY A 212 6.18 27.18 27.78
N LYS A 213 7.41 26.86 27.39
CA LYS A 213 8.57 27.76 27.34
C LYS A 213 9.11 27.89 25.91
N ALA A 214 10.13 28.73 25.73
CA ALA A 214 10.87 28.78 24.47
C ALA A 214 11.41 27.38 24.10
N GLY A 215 11.16 26.94 22.88
CA GLY A 215 11.50 25.59 22.38
C GLY A 215 10.37 24.56 22.50
N ASP A 216 9.32 24.83 23.28
CA ASP A 216 8.07 24.06 23.24
C ASP A 216 7.24 24.46 22.02
N THR A 217 6.20 23.68 21.69
CA THR A 217 5.33 24.00 20.55
C THR A 217 3.87 23.61 20.78
N VAL A 218 2.96 24.44 20.26
CA VAL A 218 1.52 24.12 20.10
C VAL A 218 1.27 23.74 18.64
N THR A 219 0.82 22.51 18.40
CA THR A 219 0.60 21.93 17.06
C THR A 219 -0.87 21.74 16.72
N ALA A 220 -1.73 21.73 17.74
CA ALA A 220 -3.17 21.54 17.61
C ALA A 220 -3.92 22.52 18.50
N MET A 221 -5.00 23.08 17.95
CA MET A 221 -5.96 23.91 18.68
C MET A 221 -7.36 23.54 18.21
N GLU A 222 -8.26 23.30 19.15
CA GLU A 222 -9.65 22.98 18.86
C GLU A 222 -10.56 23.60 19.93
N PHE A 223 -11.78 23.99 19.54
CA PHE A 223 -12.72 24.58 20.47
C PHE A 223 -13.96 23.70 20.70
N LEU A 224 -14.41 23.61 21.95
CA LEU A 224 -15.71 23.06 22.32
C LEU A 224 -16.46 24.11 23.15
N GLY A 225 -17.61 24.60 22.66
CA GLY A 225 -18.24 25.76 23.28
C GLY A 225 -17.25 26.92 23.32
N ASN A 226 -17.07 27.65 24.42
CA ASN A 226 -16.06 28.72 24.52
C ASN A 226 -14.67 28.22 24.94
N ASP A 227 -14.53 26.93 25.25
CA ASP A 227 -13.30 26.38 25.76
C ASP A 227 -12.31 26.10 24.63
N LEU A 228 -11.07 26.54 24.81
CA LEU A 228 -9.96 26.26 23.91
C LEU A 228 -9.15 25.07 24.44
N TYR A 229 -8.98 24.05 23.62
CA TYR A 229 -8.10 22.92 23.88
C TYR A 229 -6.85 23.05 23.01
N VAL A 230 -5.69 22.91 23.63
CA VAL A 230 -4.39 22.97 22.95
C VAL A 230 -3.64 21.67 23.14
N GLY A 231 -2.97 21.21 22.08
CA GLY A 231 -2.11 20.04 22.07
C GLY A 231 -0.76 20.36 21.43
N GLY A 232 0.29 19.66 21.85
CA GLY A 232 1.62 19.83 21.28
C GLY A 232 2.70 19.18 22.12
N ALA A 233 3.90 19.77 22.11
CA ALA A 233 5.02 19.37 22.95
C ALA A 233 5.28 20.48 23.98
N PHE A 234 4.73 20.32 25.19
CA PHE A 234 4.87 21.26 26.31
C PHE A 234 4.53 20.57 27.64
N THR A 235 4.96 21.14 28.75
CA THR A 235 4.68 20.59 30.11
C THR A 235 3.94 21.56 31.03
N ASN A 236 3.67 22.78 30.56
CA ASN A 236 3.03 23.84 31.33
C ASN A 236 2.09 24.68 30.46
N ALA A 237 1.00 25.21 31.02
CA ALA A 237 0.18 26.24 30.40
C ALA A 237 -0.22 27.27 31.47
N GLY A 238 0.22 28.53 31.31
CA GLY A 238 -0.09 29.62 32.24
C GLY A 238 0.23 29.34 33.72
N GLY A 239 1.30 28.59 34.01
CA GLY A 239 1.68 28.16 35.35
C GLY A 239 1.09 26.82 35.79
N VAL A 240 0.09 26.29 35.09
CA VAL A 240 -0.51 24.97 35.37
C VAL A 240 0.33 23.87 34.74
N LEU A 241 0.69 22.85 35.53
CA LEU A 241 1.37 21.64 35.02
C LEU A 241 0.41 20.83 34.15
N ALA A 242 0.60 20.89 32.85
CA ALA A 242 -0.23 20.22 31.86
C ALA A 242 0.68 19.56 30.82
N SER A 243 0.75 18.23 30.84
CA SER A 243 1.62 17.48 29.92
C SER A 243 0.95 17.33 28.56
N ASN A 244 1.40 18.14 27.60
CA ASN A 244 1.14 18.06 26.15
C ASN A 244 -0.31 18.28 25.70
N VAL A 245 -1.23 18.49 26.64
CA VAL A 245 -2.62 18.84 26.38
C VAL A 245 -3.19 19.68 27.53
N ALA A 246 -3.86 20.78 27.21
CA ALA A 246 -4.44 21.70 28.19
C ALA A 246 -5.74 22.32 27.69
N LYS A 247 -6.60 22.75 28.62
CA LYS A 247 -7.87 23.43 28.38
C LYS A 247 -7.84 24.84 28.97
N TRP A 248 -8.32 25.82 28.21
CA TRP A 248 -8.56 27.20 28.65
C TRP A 248 -10.06 27.52 28.57
N ASN A 249 -10.66 27.91 29.70
CA ASN A 249 -12.10 28.20 29.78
C ASN A 249 -12.46 29.68 29.55
N GLY A 250 -11.49 30.51 29.15
CA GLY A 250 -11.64 31.96 29.07
C GLY A 250 -10.94 32.74 30.19
N THR A 251 -10.68 32.10 31.34
CA THR A 251 -10.08 32.75 32.52
C THR A 251 -8.91 31.98 33.14
N THR A 252 -8.93 30.64 33.10
CA THR A 252 -7.93 29.78 33.74
C THR A 252 -7.59 28.57 32.87
N TRP A 253 -6.33 28.13 32.95
CA TRP A 253 -5.89 26.85 32.37
C TRP A 253 -6.25 25.68 33.28
N SER A 254 -6.45 24.51 32.69
CA SER A 254 -6.64 23.23 33.38
C SER A 254 -5.96 22.11 32.60
N ALA A 255 -5.32 21.20 33.33
CA ALA A 255 -4.77 19.98 32.75
C ALA A 255 -5.88 18.95 32.47
N LEU A 256 -5.69 18.09 31.46
CA LEU A 256 -6.57 16.95 31.20
C LEU A 256 -5.96 15.69 31.82
N GLY A 257 -6.31 15.42 33.08
CA GLY A 257 -5.72 14.34 33.87
C GLY A 257 -4.20 14.48 33.98
N ALA A 258 -3.47 13.36 33.88
CA ALA A 258 -2.00 13.35 33.86
C ALA A 258 -1.38 13.74 32.50
N GLY A 259 -2.20 14.11 31.51
CA GLY A 259 -1.79 14.49 30.15
C GLY A 259 -1.41 13.31 29.25
N LEU A 260 -0.77 13.61 28.12
CA LEU A 260 -0.36 12.67 27.08
C LEU A 260 1.17 12.61 27.03
N LYS A 261 1.79 11.43 27.07
CA LYS A 261 3.27 11.30 27.16
C LYS A 261 3.83 10.50 26.00
N ALA A 262 4.94 10.98 25.44
CA ALA A 262 5.69 10.31 24.38
C ALA A 262 7.14 10.05 24.81
N PRO A 263 7.86 9.15 24.12
CA PRO A 263 9.31 9.06 24.21
C PRO A 263 10.00 10.40 23.93
N SER A 264 11.17 10.63 24.51
CA SER A 264 11.94 11.86 24.33
C SER A 264 12.24 12.14 22.85
N GLY A 265 12.06 13.40 22.42
CA GLY A 265 12.33 13.82 21.04
C GLY A 265 11.14 13.73 20.09
N ASN A 266 10.02 13.15 20.51
CA ASN A 266 8.80 13.06 19.71
C ASN A 266 7.82 14.19 20.05
N THR A 267 7.05 14.65 19.07
CA THR A 267 5.89 15.51 19.30
C THR A 267 4.73 14.63 19.81
N PRO A 268 4.27 14.79 21.07
CA PRO A 268 3.31 13.87 21.64
C PRO A 268 1.94 13.97 21.00
N VAL A 269 1.41 15.18 20.81
CA VAL A 269 0.09 15.44 20.22
C VAL A 269 0.28 16.22 18.92
N ASN A 270 -0.25 15.72 17.81
CA ASN A 270 -0.22 16.37 16.50
C ASN A 270 -1.57 16.97 16.11
N ALA A 271 -2.67 16.36 16.54
CA ALA A 271 -4.01 16.83 16.22
C ALA A 271 -5.02 16.50 17.33
N LEU A 272 -6.05 17.35 17.38
CA LEU A 272 -7.20 17.25 18.27
C LEU A 272 -8.47 17.34 17.40
N ALA A 273 -9.49 16.55 17.73
CA ALA A 273 -10.80 16.65 17.09
C ALA A 273 -11.90 16.27 18.10
N PHE A 274 -13.07 16.88 17.98
CA PHE A 274 -14.23 16.53 18.82
C PHE A 274 -15.23 15.65 18.05
N LEU A 275 -15.77 14.62 18.71
CA LEU A 275 -17.00 13.95 18.28
C LEU A 275 -18.01 14.07 19.41
N GLY A 276 -19.04 14.89 19.21
CA GLY A 276 -19.88 15.34 20.31
C GLY A 276 -19.06 16.17 21.32
N SER A 277 -19.11 15.79 22.59
CA SER A 277 -18.30 16.40 23.67
C SER A 277 -16.94 15.73 23.88
N ASP A 278 -16.71 14.59 23.23
CA ASP A 278 -15.52 13.78 23.47
C ASP A 278 -14.36 14.29 22.63
N LEU A 279 -13.22 14.54 23.27
CA LEU A 279 -11.99 14.97 22.61
C LEU A 279 -11.17 13.75 22.19
N TYR A 280 -10.76 13.71 20.94
CA TYR A 280 -9.88 12.70 20.38
C TYR A 280 -8.53 13.35 20.13
N ALA A 281 -7.48 12.75 20.67
CA ALA A 281 -6.11 13.18 20.47
C ALA A 281 -5.34 12.12 19.69
N THR A 282 -4.53 12.56 18.73
CA THR A 282 -3.62 11.69 17.99
C THR A 282 -2.23 12.31 17.87
N GLY A 283 -1.22 11.46 17.77
CA GLY A 283 0.18 11.87 17.68
C GLY A 283 1.14 10.71 17.88
N ASN A 284 2.22 10.93 18.61
CA ASN A 284 3.25 9.93 18.89
C ASN A 284 3.39 9.61 20.40
N PHE A 285 2.31 9.82 21.16
CA PHE A 285 2.25 9.43 22.57
C PHE A 285 2.08 7.90 22.73
N THR A 286 2.54 7.37 23.86
CA THR A 286 2.38 5.96 24.27
C THR A 286 1.54 5.82 25.54
N ASN A 287 1.19 6.94 26.18
CA ASN A 287 0.41 6.99 27.39
C ASN A 287 -0.59 8.15 27.37
N ALA A 288 -1.80 7.92 27.89
CA ALA A 288 -2.82 8.93 28.09
C ALA A 288 -3.39 8.83 29.51
N GLY A 289 -3.27 9.89 30.31
CA GLY A 289 -3.86 9.92 31.65
C GLY A 289 -3.35 8.85 32.61
N GLY A 290 -2.18 8.26 32.38
CA GLY A 290 -1.63 7.16 33.17
C GLY A 290 -1.91 5.76 32.61
N ILE A 291 -2.76 5.62 31.59
CA ILE A 291 -3.01 4.34 30.91
C ILE A 291 -2.21 4.21 29.61
N THR A 292 -1.92 2.97 29.20
CA THR A 292 -1.31 2.68 27.89
C THR A 292 -2.28 3.02 26.76
N ALA A 293 -1.92 4.00 25.94
CA ALA A 293 -2.67 4.40 24.76
C ALA A 293 -1.66 4.73 23.65
N THR A 294 -1.63 3.89 22.62
CA THR A 294 -0.62 4.00 21.56
C THR A 294 -1.13 4.94 20.48
N ARG A 295 -0.69 6.21 20.52
CA ARG A 295 -0.81 7.22 19.46
C ARG A 295 -2.22 7.76 19.16
N VAL A 296 -3.25 7.18 19.79
CA VAL A 296 -4.62 7.69 19.75
C VAL A 296 -5.37 7.40 21.05
N ALA A 297 -6.12 8.39 21.55
CA ALA A 297 -6.84 8.32 22.80
C ALA A 297 -8.06 9.25 22.78
N LYS A 298 -9.06 8.90 23.59
CA LYS A 298 -10.32 9.64 23.76
C LYS A 298 -10.39 10.21 25.17
N TRP A 299 -10.83 11.45 25.33
CA TRP A 299 -11.14 12.10 26.60
C TRP A 299 -12.62 12.45 26.66
N ASP A 300 -13.33 11.98 27.68
CA ASP A 300 -14.78 12.16 27.85
C ASP A 300 -15.18 13.41 28.64
N GLY A 301 -14.20 14.27 28.98
CA GLY A 301 -14.37 15.39 29.91
C GLY A 301 -13.75 15.15 31.28
N SER A 302 -13.49 13.89 31.65
CA SER A 302 -12.98 13.48 32.96
C SER A 302 -11.84 12.47 32.91
N THR A 303 -11.84 11.57 31.93
CA THR A 303 -10.99 10.39 31.90
C THR A 303 -10.49 10.11 30.49
N TRP A 304 -9.22 9.68 30.38
CA TRP A 304 -8.63 9.22 29.13
C TRP A 304 -8.91 7.72 28.92
N TYR A 305 -9.34 7.37 27.71
CA TYR A 305 -9.58 6.01 27.25
C TYR A 305 -8.67 5.68 26.06
N SER A 306 -8.09 4.48 26.08
CA SER A 306 -7.36 3.93 24.94
C SER A 306 -8.34 3.42 23.89
N LEU A 307 -8.01 3.62 22.62
CA LEU A 307 -8.78 3.09 21.48
C LEU A 307 -8.09 1.86 20.84
N GLY A 308 -7.17 1.21 21.56
CA GLY A 308 -6.37 0.07 21.11
C GLY A 308 -5.14 0.45 20.24
N GLY A 309 -5.09 1.69 19.76
CA GLY A 309 -3.92 2.30 19.12
C GLY A 309 -3.87 2.25 17.59
N ILE A 310 -2.90 2.98 17.03
CA ILE A 310 -2.49 2.92 15.62
C ILE A 310 -1.01 2.53 15.53
N ASN A 311 -0.64 1.82 14.46
CA ASN A 311 0.66 1.17 14.38
C ASN A 311 1.82 2.10 14.00
N ASP A 312 1.55 3.33 13.59
CA ASP A 312 2.51 4.43 13.45
C ASP A 312 1.87 5.80 13.74
N TRP A 313 2.54 6.92 13.48
CA TRP A 313 2.13 8.26 13.94
C TRP A 313 0.85 8.76 13.27
N GLY A 314 -0.09 9.27 14.07
CA GLY A 314 -1.17 10.11 13.56
C GLY A 314 -0.74 11.57 13.44
N ILE A 315 -1.21 12.25 12.38
CA ILE A 315 -0.76 13.60 11.99
C ILE A 315 -1.91 14.60 11.99
N ARG A 316 -3.09 14.22 11.46
CA ARG A 316 -4.30 15.06 11.47
C ARG A 316 -5.50 14.26 11.93
N ALA A 317 -6.46 14.98 12.48
CA ALA A 317 -7.77 14.47 12.82
C ALA A 317 -8.83 15.51 12.44
N VAL A 318 -9.94 15.06 11.85
CA VAL A 318 -11.13 15.87 11.59
C VAL A 318 -12.38 15.05 11.87
N SER A 319 -13.45 15.69 12.31
CA SER A 319 -14.71 15.01 12.59
C SER A 319 -15.81 15.44 11.64
N ASN A 320 -16.76 14.54 11.44
CA ASN A 320 -18.09 14.87 10.96
C ASN A 320 -19.13 14.58 12.07
N SER A 321 -20.42 14.54 11.73
CA SER A 321 -21.50 14.33 12.72
C SER A 321 -21.48 12.96 13.41
N GLY A 322 -20.75 11.97 12.90
CA GLY A 322 -20.79 10.59 13.41
C GLY A 322 -19.44 9.89 13.50
N SER A 323 -18.34 10.51 13.08
CA SER A 323 -17.02 9.85 13.11
C SER A 323 -15.88 10.85 13.22
N VAL A 324 -14.77 10.37 13.79
CA VAL A 324 -13.46 11.01 13.72
C VAL A 324 -12.63 10.32 12.65
N TYR A 325 -12.09 11.09 11.72
CA TYR A 325 -11.15 10.64 10.70
C TYR A 325 -9.75 11.02 11.14
N ILE A 326 -8.81 10.09 11.04
CA ILE A 326 -7.42 10.28 11.40
C ILE A 326 -6.57 9.89 10.20
N CYS A 327 -5.52 10.65 9.92
CA CYS A 327 -4.53 10.31 8.90
C CYS A 327 -3.10 10.43 9.43
N GLY A 328 -2.16 9.76 8.78
CA GLY A 328 -0.75 9.85 9.16
C GLY A 328 0.15 8.82 8.49
N TYR A 329 1.19 8.40 9.21
CA TYR A 329 2.17 7.40 8.75
C TYR A 329 1.70 5.95 8.93
N PHE A 330 0.72 5.73 9.81
CA PHE A 330 0.21 4.38 10.10
C PHE A 330 -0.46 3.78 8.86
N ASN A 331 -0.49 2.46 8.76
CA ASN A 331 -1.32 1.77 7.76
C ASN A 331 -2.45 0.97 8.42
N MET A 332 -2.51 0.93 9.76
CA MET A 332 -3.51 0.17 10.50
C MET A 332 -3.90 0.79 11.85
N ALA A 333 -5.11 0.42 12.28
CA ALA A 333 -5.59 0.57 13.65
C ALA A 333 -5.66 -0.78 14.38
N SER A 334 -5.89 -0.74 15.69
CA SER A 334 -6.21 -1.92 16.51
C SER A 334 -7.34 -2.76 15.92
N ASN A 335 -7.37 -4.04 16.30
CA ASN A 335 -8.26 -5.08 15.76
C ASN A 335 -8.00 -5.39 14.28
N SER A 336 -6.77 -5.14 13.83
CA SER A 336 -6.29 -5.44 12.48
C SER A 336 -7.03 -4.71 11.34
N VAL A 337 -7.66 -3.57 11.64
CA VAL A 337 -8.35 -2.76 10.62
C VAL A 337 -7.32 -2.06 9.73
N ILE A 338 -7.41 -2.34 8.43
CA ILE A 338 -6.56 -1.76 7.39
C ILE A 338 -7.16 -0.43 6.92
N GLY A 339 -6.37 0.64 6.93
CA GLY A 339 -6.81 1.95 6.46
C GLY A 339 -5.77 2.74 5.68
N ASP A 340 -4.58 2.17 5.41
CA ASP A 340 -3.57 2.71 4.49
C ASP A 340 -3.45 4.25 4.57
N HIS A 341 -2.94 4.71 5.72
CA HIS A 341 -2.72 6.11 6.07
C HIS A 341 -3.96 6.95 6.40
N ILE A 342 -5.16 6.37 6.38
CA ILE A 342 -6.40 7.04 6.80
C ILE A 342 -7.48 6.08 7.36
N ILE A 343 -7.91 6.31 8.59
CA ILE A 343 -8.93 5.51 9.28
C ILE A 343 -10.05 6.40 9.81
N ARG A 344 -11.22 5.82 10.03
CA ARG A 344 -12.33 6.47 10.74
C ARG A 344 -12.74 5.67 11.97
N TYR A 345 -13.06 6.37 13.05
CA TYR A 345 -13.66 5.82 14.27
C TYR A 345 -15.09 6.34 14.38
N ASP A 346 -16.07 5.45 14.46
CA ASP A 346 -17.50 5.80 14.50
C ASP A 346 -18.05 6.02 15.93
N GLY A 347 -17.17 6.04 16.93
CA GLY A 347 -17.55 6.06 18.35
C GLY A 347 -17.47 4.68 19.01
N THR A 348 -17.52 3.60 18.23
CA THR A 348 -17.51 2.22 18.71
C THR A 348 -16.38 1.36 18.11
N SER A 349 -16.05 1.56 16.83
CA SER A 349 -15.12 0.71 16.09
C SER A 349 -14.32 1.48 15.04
N TRP A 350 -13.16 0.94 14.69
CA TRP A 350 -12.30 1.43 13.61
C TRP A 350 -12.76 0.89 12.27
N HIS A 351 -12.66 1.72 11.23
CA HIS A 351 -12.94 1.34 9.84
C HIS A 351 -11.89 1.96 8.92
N GLY A 352 -11.54 1.26 7.85
CA GLY A 352 -10.88 1.89 6.71
C GLY A 352 -11.78 2.94 6.05
N VAL A 353 -11.18 3.92 5.37
CA VAL A 353 -11.95 4.94 4.62
C VAL A 353 -12.03 4.52 3.17
N THR A 354 -13.11 3.84 2.81
CA THR A 354 -13.38 3.28 1.49
C THR A 354 -14.86 2.91 1.39
N GLY A 355 -15.40 2.82 0.18
CA GLY A 355 -16.72 2.23 -0.09
C GLY A 355 -16.65 0.81 -0.63
N LYS A 356 -15.45 0.22 -0.73
CA LYS A 356 -15.24 -1.21 -0.96
C LYS A 356 -14.32 -1.76 0.14
N PRO A 357 -14.63 -2.92 0.76
CA PRO A 357 -13.77 -3.52 1.77
C PRO A 357 -12.35 -3.69 1.22
N ALA A 358 -11.33 -3.45 2.04
CA ALA A 358 -9.96 -3.77 1.63
C ALA A 358 -9.91 -5.26 1.29
N GLN A 359 -9.21 -5.65 0.23
CA GLN A 359 -9.05 -7.08 -0.09
C GLN A 359 -7.59 -7.50 -0.25
N GLY A 360 -6.62 -6.61 -0.04
CA GLY A 360 -5.22 -7.01 0.11
C GLY A 360 -4.95 -7.73 1.45
N THR A 361 -3.73 -8.26 1.64
CA THR A 361 -3.26 -8.73 2.95
C THR A 361 -2.55 -7.61 3.71
N GLN A 362 -2.47 -7.76 5.03
CA GLN A 362 -1.86 -6.78 5.93
C GLN A 362 -0.33 -6.73 5.87
N SER A 363 0.30 -7.78 5.35
CA SER A 363 1.75 -7.89 5.23
C SER A 363 2.12 -8.92 4.17
N PHE A 364 3.41 -9.20 4.05
CA PHE A 364 4.00 -9.95 2.95
C PHE A 364 3.39 -11.34 2.82
N VAL A 365 3.16 -11.71 1.56
CA VAL A 365 2.76 -13.05 1.16
C VAL A 365 3.98 -13.78 0.64
N PHE A 366 4.16 -15.01 1.09
CA PHE A 366 5.26 -15.89 0.67
C PHE A 366 4.79 -17.06 -0.20
N GLY A 367 3.57 -17.56 0.03
CA GLY A 367 3.04 -18.72 -0.67
C GLY A 367 1.61 -18.49 -1.17
N LEU A 368 1.32 -19.06 -2.34
CA LEU A 368 -0.02 -19.17 -2.90
C LEU A 368 -0.31 -20.65 -3.20
N GLY A 369 -1.56 -21.08 -3.03
CA GLY A 369 -2.02 -22.40 -3.45
C GLY A 369 -3.48 -22.34 -3.90
N LEU A 370 -3.82 -23.02 -4.99
CA LEU A 370 -5.19 -23.07 -5.52
C LEU A 370 -5.85 -24.39 -5.11
N GLY A 371 -6.89 -24.30 -4.29
CA GLY A 371 -7.75 -25.43 -3.96
C GLY A 371 -9.04 -25.44 -4.77
N ALA A 372 -9.87 -26.47 -4.57
CA ALA A 372 -11.15 -26.60 -5.25
C ALA A 372 -12.15 -25.47 -4.93
N ASP A 373 -11.97 -24.84 -3.77
CA ASP A 373 -12.86 -23.82 -3.24
C ASP A 373 -12.27 -22.41 -3.36
N GLY A 374 -10.97 -22.22 -3.59
CA GLY A 374 -10.42 -20.88 -3.81
C GLY A 374 -8.90 -20.77 -3.73
N LEU A 375 -8.43 -19.53 -3.64
CA LEU A 375 -7.02 -19.20 -3.53
C LEU A 375 -6.62 -19.09 -2.07
N TYR A 376 -5.70 -19.94 -1.63
CA TYR A 376 -5.08 -19.88 -0.32
C TYR A 376 -3.82 -19.02 -0.38
N THR A 377 -3.65 -18.14 0.59
CA THR A 377 -2.52 -17.24 0.72
C THR A 377 -1.84 -17.42 2.07
N GLY A 378 -0.51 -17.50 2.06
CA GLY A 378 0.32 -17.75 3.23
C GLY A 378 1.44 -16.71 3.34
N GLY A 379 1.68 -16.19 4.55
CA GLY A 379 2.69 -15.16 4.75
C GLY A 379 2.96 -14.83 6.21
N ILE A 380 3.23 -13.55 6.47
CA ILE A 380 3.45 -12.99 7.83
C ILE A 380 2.32 -12.06 8.27
N PHE A 381 1.26 -11.94 7.47
CA PHE A 381 0.12 -11.07 7.74
C PHE A 381 -0.72 -11.58 8.93
N LEU A 382 -1.44 -10.66 9.57
CA LEU A 382 -2.39 -10.90 10.65
C LEU A 382 -3.83 -10.56 10.26
N ALA A 383 -4.03 -10.03 9.05
CA ALA A 383 -5.33 -9.80 8.45
C ALA A 383 -5.26 -9.92 6.92
N ALA A 384 -6.40 -10.28 6.35
CA ALA A 384 -6.66 -10.32 4.91
C ALA A 384 -8.00 -9.61 4.67
N GLY A 385 -7.95 -8.49 3.97
CA GLY A 385 -9.04 -7.53 3.95
C GLY A 385 -9.47 -7.10 5.35
N ASP A 386 -10.76 -7.16 5.63
CA ASP A 386 -11.35 -6.74 6.90
C ASP A 386 -11.43 -7.86 7.96
N ILE A 387 -10.92 -9.06 7.65
CA ILE A 387 -10.93 -10.18 8.61
C ILE A 387 -9.55 -10.38 9.26
N ALA A 388 -9.58 -10.73 10.55
CA ALA A 388 -8.39 -11.22 11.24
C ALA A 388 -8.03 -12.62 10.71
N ALA A 389 -6.80 -12.78 10.21
CA ALA A 389 -6.32 -14.03 9.65
C ALA A 389 -4.82 -14.17 9.98
N SER A 390 -4.48 -15.11 10.88
CA SER A 390 -3.09 -15.30 11.29
C SER A 390 -2.32 -16.12 10.24
N ARG A 391 -1.63 -15.40 9.35
CA ARG A 391 -0.62 -15.89 8.39
C ARG A 391 -1.13 -16.80 7.28
N ILE A 392 -2.39 -17.21 7.34
CA ILE A 392 -3.05 -18.04 6.34
C ILE A 392 -4.50 -17.57 6.18
N ALA A 393 -4.93 -17.40 4.93
CA ALA A 393 -6.31 -17.03 4.58
C ALA A 393 -6.70 -17.67 3.25
N ARG A 394 -8.01 -17.81 3.01
CA ARG A 394 -8.56 -18.25 1.73
C ARG A 394 -9.43 -17.16 1.11
N TRP A 395 -9.21 -16.88 -0.17
CA TRP A 395 -10.05 -16.06 -1.01
C TRP A 395 -11.02 -16.94 -1.80
N ASP A 396 -12.32 -16.75 -1.60
CA ASP A 396 -13.38 -17.54 -2.27
C ASP A 396 -13.84 -16.93 -3.62
N GLY A 397 -13.16 -15.88 -4.09
CA GLY A 397 -13.56 -15.11 -5.26
C GLY A 397 -14.26 -13.79 -4.91
N THR A 398 -14.81 -13.68 -3.70
CA THR A 398 -15.54 -12.49 -3.22
C THR A 398 -15.09 -12.01 -1.84
N ASN A 399 -14.76 -12.95 -0.94
CA ASN A 399 -14.43 -12.66 0.45
C ASN A 399 -13.19 -13.44 0.91
N TRP A 400 -12.52 -12.85 1.89
CA TRP A 400 -11.51 -13.52 2.69
C TRP A 400 -12.15 -14.36 3.79
N ASN A 401 -11.61 -15.56 3.99
CA ASN A 401 -12.00 -16.50 5.02
C ASN A 401 -10.76 -16.89 5.83
N ALA A 402 -10.83 -16.78 7.16
CA ALA A 402 -9.79 -17.26 8.05
C ALA A 402 -9.86 -18.79 8.17
N LEU A 403 -8.71 -19.45 8.27
CA LEU A 403 -8.64 -20.88 8.54
C LEU A 403 -8.46 -21.09 10.05
N GLY A 404 -9.58 -21.09 10.80
CA GLY A 404 -9.56 -21.16 12.26
C GLY A 404 -8.75 -20.00 12.88
N SER A 405 -7.92 -20.31 13.89
CA SER A 405 -6.99 -19.32 14.47
C SER A 405 -5.69 -19.13 13.66
N GLY A 406 -5.57 -19.77 12.50
CA GLY A 406 -4.39 -19.72 11.62
C GLY A 406 -3.17 -20.44 12.19
N VAL A 407 -1.98 -20.04 11.72
CA VAL A 407 -0.70 -20.60 12.20
C VAL A 407 0.01 -19.63 13.16
N THR A 408 0.59 -20.18 14.22
CA THR A 408 1.19 -19.43 15.32
C THR A 408 2.39 -20.16 15.92
N ASP A 409 3.11 -19.49 16.82
CA ASP A 409 4.07 -20.09 17.73
C ASP A 409 3.99 -19.41 19.11
N SER A 410 4.90 -19.77 20.03
CA SER A 410 5.04 -19.15 21.35
C SER A 410 5.88 -17.86 21.35
N TYR A 411 6.54 -17.52 20.24
CA TYR A 411 7.48 -16.42 20.07
C TYR A 411 6.94 -15.43 19.02
N GLY A 412 6.09 -14.49 19.43
CA GLY A 412 5.55 -13.49 18.50
C GLY A 412 6.63 -12.78 17.66
N GLY A 413 6.40 -12.61 16.35
CA GLY A 413 7.32 -11.88 15.45
C GLY A 413 7.22 -12.25 13.97
N ASN A 414 8.21 -11.76 13.18
CA ASN A 414 8.37 -12.01 11.74
C ASN A 414 9.07 -13.34 11.39
N THR A 415 9.51 -14.10 12.40
CA THR A 415 10.08 -15.45 12.24
C THR A 415 9.02 -16.49 11.90
N ILE A 416 7.75 -16.22 12.25
CA ILE A 416 6.62 -17.09 11.97
C ILE A 416 6.07 -16.78 10.58
N ALA A 417 6.04 -17.77 9.70
CA ALA A 417 5.54 -17.58 8.34
C ALA A 417 4.92 -18.87 7.79
N ALA A 418 3.75 -18.78 7.16
CA ALA A 418 3.31 -19.77 6.19
C ALA A 418 4.02 -19.47 4.86
N ARG A 419 4.91 -20.35 4.41
CA ARG A 419 5.82 -20.10 3.29
C ARG A 419 5.37 -20.77 2.00
N VAL A 420 4.81 -21.97 2.11
CA VAL A 420 4.37 -22.77 0.97
C VAL A 420 3.01 -23.37 1.27
N ILE A 421 2.16 -23.42 0.25
CA ILE A 421 0.83 -23.99 0.33
C ILE A 421 0.67 -24.92 -0.85
N LYS A 422 0.28 -26.16 -0.58
CA LYS A 422 -0.14 -27.12 -1.60
C LYS A 422 -1.54 -27.57 -1.29
N ALA A 423 -2.47 -27.26 -2.18
CA ALA A 423 -3.82 -27.81 -2.11
C ALA A 423 -3.92 -29.07 -2.99
N ARG A 424 -4.65 -30.06 -2.47
CA ARG A 424 -5.00 -31.31 -3.12
C ARG A 424 -6.47 -31.58 -2.83
N ASN A 425 -7.34 -31.40 -3.82
CA ASN A 425 -8.79 -31.46 -3.64
C ASN A 425 -9.25 -30.46 -2.54
N ASN A 426 -9.80 -30.97 -1.43
CA ASN A 426 -10.23 -30.18 -0.27
C ASN A 426 -9.16 -30.13 0.85
N GLU A 427 -8.04 -30.84 0.69
CA GLU A 427 -6.94 -30.86 1.63
C GLU A 427 -5.94 -29.75 1.30
N VAL A 428 -5.49 -29.01 2.30
CA VAL A 428 -4.50 -27.95 2.13
C VAL A 428 -3.35 -28.16 3.08
N TYR A 429 -2.20 -28.51 2.52
CA TYR A 429 -0.93 -28.63 3.23
C TYR A 429 -0.27 -27.27 3.30
N VAL A 430 0.06 -26.84 4.51
CA VAL A 430 0.72 -25.56 4.77
C VAL A 430 2.06 -25.84 5.42
N GLY A 431 3.13 -25.37 4.80
CA GLY A 431 4.50 -25.49 5.28
C GLY A 431 5.09 -24.12 5.57
N GLY A 432 6.01 -24.05 6.54
CA GLY A 432 6.71 -22.82 6.82
C GLY A 432 7.54 -22.86 8.09
N SER A 433 7.53 -21.75 8.82
CA SER A 433 8.20 -21.58 10.11
C SER A 433 7.11 -21.30 11.15
N PHE A 434 6.62 -22.32 11.84
CA PHE A 434 5.56 -22.19 12.87
C PHE A 434 5.53 -23.46 13.74
N LEU A 435 4.89 -23.39 14.90
CA LEU A 435 4.79 -24.54 15.82
C LEU A 435 3.36 -25.03 16.02
N ASN A 436 2.37 -24.20 15.71
CA ASN A 436 0.96 -24.52 15.90
C ASN A 436 0.11 -24.11 14.71
N ALA A 437 -0.96 -24.85 14.47
CA ALA A 437 -2.02 -24.53 13.51
C ALA A 437 -3.38 -24.79 14.16
N GLY A 438 -4.24 -23.77 14.29
CA GLY A 438 -5.56 -23.96 14.89
C GLY A 438 -5.57 -24.40 16.36
N GLY A 439 -4.46 -24.23 17.09
CA GLY A 439 -4.27 -24.78 18.44
C GLY A 439 -3.73 -26.22 18.49
N VAL A 440 -3.52 -26.85 17.33
CA VAL A 440 -2.85 -28.15 17.20
C VAL A 440 -1.35 -27.94 17.08
N THR A 441 -0.55 -28.68 17.84
CA THR A 441 0.91 -28.72 17.69
C THR A 441 1.26 -29.34 16.33
N ALA A 442 1.79 -28.53 15.43
CA ALA A 442 2.09 -28.90 14.05
C ALA A 442 3.41 -28.22 13.66
N ASN A 443 4.53 -28.87 13.96
CA ASN A 443 5.85 -28.25 13.79
C ASN A 443 6.19 -28.09 12.32
N ASN A 444 6.13 -26.84 11.85
CA ASN A 444 6.49 -26.35 10.51
C ASN A 444 5.66 -26.90 9.34
N ILE A 445 4.75 -27.84 9.57
CA ILE A 445 3.81 -28.38 8.57
C ILE A 445 2.49 -28.81 9.20
N ALA A 446 1.38 -28.44 8.56
CA ALA A 446 0.02 -28.76 8.99
C ALA A 446 -0.88 -29.06 7.78
N LEU A 447 -1.96 -29.79 8.02
CA LEU A 447 -3.03 -30.06 7.07
C LEU A 447 -4.32 -29.36 7.53
N TRP A 448 -4.98 -28.69 6.61
CA TRP A 448 -6.35 -28.20 6.74
C TRP A 448 -7.28 -29.05 5.88
N ASP A 449 -8.33 -29.62 6.49
CA ASP A 449 -9.27 -30.52 5.81
C ASP A 449 -10.53 -29.83 5.25
N GLY A 450 -10.57 -28.49 5.30
CA GLY A 450 -11.74 -27.68 4.98
C GLY A 450 -12.47 -27.16 6.22
N SER A 451 -12.29 -27.80 7.38
CA SER A 451 -13.00 -27.49 8.62
C SER A 451 -12.10 -27.37 9.85
N GLY A 452 -11.00 -28.12 9.89
CA GLY A 452 -10.10 -28.22 11.03
C GLY A 452 -8.64 -28.41 10.61
N TRP A 453 -7.76 -28.09 11.55
CA TRP A 453 -6.33 -28.32 11.43
C TRP A 453 -5.94 -29.68 12.01
N SER A 454 -5.03 -30.37 11.34
CA SER A 454 -4.36 -31.57 11.83
C SER A 454 -2.85 -31.48 11.55
N SER A 455 -2.07 -32.24 12.31
CA SER A 455 -0.62 -32.35 12.12
C SER A 455 -0.26 -33.54 11.22
N LEU A 456 0.86 -33.44 10.51
CA LEU A 456 1.49 -34.59 9.85
C LEU A 456 2.48 -35.21 10.84
N GLY A 457 2.00 -36.18 11.62
CA GLY A 457 2.73 -36.70 12.77
C GLY A 457 2.97 -35.61 13.81
N TYR A 458 4.21 -35.44 14.26
CA TYR A 458 4.67 -34.32 15.08
C TYR A 458 5.39 -33.23 14.27
N GLY A 459 5.45 -33.36 12.94
CA GLY A 459 6.05 -32.41 12.02
C GLY A 459 7.57 -32.55 11.88
N VAL A 460 8.24 -31.46 11.48
CA VAL A 460 9.67 -31.42 11.17
C VAL A 460 10.42 -30.38 12.00
N ASP A 461 11.73 -30.56 12.19
CA ASP A 461 12.57 -29.73 13.07
C ASP A 461 13.11 -28.42 12.44
N GLY A 462 12.72 -28.13 11.20
CA GLY A 462 13.15 -26.95 10.47
C GLY A 462 12.10 -26.43 9.49
N SER A 463 12.38 -25.30 8.85
CA SER A 463 11.38 -24.67 7.98
C SER A 463 11.09 -25.51 6.74
N VAL A 464 9.81 -25.63 6.41
CA VAL A 464 9.35 -26.20 5.15
C VAL A 464 9.29 -25.09 4.09
N LEU A 465 9.89 -25.35 2.93
CA LEU A 465 10.03 -24.38 1.84
C LEU A 465 9.34 -24.85 0.55
N ALA A 466 9.16 -26.16 0.38
CA ALA A 466 8.47 -26.75 -0.76
C ALA A 466 7.56 -27.89 -0.30
N ILE A 467 6.37 -27.96 -0.88
CA ILE A 467 5.45 -29.08 -0.73
C ILE A 467 4.93 -29.42 -2.13
N GLU A 468 4.93 -30.70 -2.45
CA GLU A 468 4.29 -31.25 -3.63
C GLU A 468 3.52 -32.51 -3.24
N ALA A 469 2.45 -32.84 -3.94
CA ALA A 469 1.60 -33.98 -3.59
C ALA A 469 0.99 -34.63 -4.83
N ASP A 470 0.88 -35.96 -4.79
CA ASP A 470 0.06 -36.72 -5.72
C ASP A 470 -1.18 -37.29 -5.00
N ALA A 471 -1.85 -38.28 -5.61
CA ALA A 471 -3.04 -38.90 -5.05
C ALA A 471 -2.80 -39.71 -3.76
N PHE A 472 -1.55 -40.09 -3.47
CA PHE A 472 -1.19 -41.01 -2.40
C PHE A 472 -0.29 -40.35 -1.36
N GLU A 473 0.74 -39.62 -1.80
CA GLU A 473 1.86 -39.17 -0.97
C GLU A 473 1.99 -37.64 -0.97
N VAL A 474 2.63 -37.12 0.08
CA VAL A 474 3.01 -35.70 0.19
C VAL A 474 4.53 -35.60 0.33
N TYR A 475 5.16 -34.97 -0.65
CA TYR A 475 6.59 -34.69 -0.67
C TYR A 475 6.88 -33.33 -0.05
N VAL A 476 7.86 -33.28 0.85
CA VAL A 476 8.18 -32.11 1.64
C VAL A 476 9.66 -31.81 1.55
N GLY A 477 10.00 -30.58 1.18
CA GLY A 477 11.36 -30.07 1.05
C GLY A 477 11.58 -28.85 1.94
N GLY A 478 12.76 -28.72 2.54
CA GLY A 478 13.06 -27.57 3.38
C GLY A 478 14.48 -27.50 3.91
N SER A 479 14.62 -26.95 5.12
CA SER A 479 15.88 -26.87 5.87
C SER A 479 15.96 -27.85 7.04
N PHE A 480 14.92 -28.68 7.24
CA PHE A 480 14.81 -29.63 8.34
C PHE A 480 15.80 -30.79 8.19
N THR A 481 16.22 -31.37 9.30
CA THR A 481 17.05 -32.58 9.35
C THR A 481 16.24 -33.81 9.73
N ASN A 482 15.23 -33.64 10.58
CA ASN A 482 14.41 -34.72 11.09
C ASN A 482 12.91 -34.46 10.85
N ALA A 483 12.17 -35.55 10.68
CA ALA A 483 10.71 -35.58 10.76
C ALA A 483 10.30 -36.58 11.83
N CYS A 484 9.21 -36.31 12.54
CA CYS A 484 8.81 -37.10 13.70
C CYS A 484 7.34 -37.51 13.55
N ASP A 485 7.04 -38.79 13.78
CA ASP A 485 5.65 -39.27 13.81
C ASP A 485 4.97 -38.92 15.15
N TYR A 486 5.74 -38.91 16.23
CA TYR A 486 5.32 -38.56 17.59
C TYR A 486 6.50 -37.95 18.37
N PRO A 487 6.26 -37.30 19.53
CA PRO A 487 7.34 -36.74 20.35
C PRO A 487 8.42 -37.79 20.69
N GLY A 488 9.65 -37.58 20.21
CA GLY A 488 10.78 -38.49 20.40
C GLY A 488 10.89 -39.64 19.38
N GLY A 489 9.86 -39.88 18.56
CA GLY A 489 9.88 -40.81 17.43
C GLY A 489 10.31 -40.12 16.14
N CYS A 490 11.57 -39.68 16.09
CA CYS A 490 12.10 -38.87 14.99
C CYS A 490 13.07 -39.67 14.11
N TYR A 491 12.98 -39.42 12.81
CA TYR A 491 13.77 -40.05 11.77
C TYR A 491 14.56 -39.00 11.00
N ILE A 492 15.80 -39.35 10.63
CA ILE A 492 16.65 -38.48 9.82
C ILE A 492 16.13 -38.50 8.39
N MET A 493 15.72 -37.33 7.91
CA MET A 493 15.19 -37.13 6.56
C MET A 493 16.15 -36.39 5.64
N ASN A 494 17.03 -35.57 6.21
CA ASN A 494 17.97 -34.75 5.46
C ASN A 494 17.27 -33.87 4.41
N ARG A 495 16.39 -32.97 4.86
CA ARG A 495 15.78 -31.86 4.10
C ARG A 495 14.77 -32.22 3.02
N ILE A 496 14.57 -33.51 2.76
CA ILE A 496 13.53 -34.01 1.88
C ILE A 496 12.91 -35.25 2.49
N ALA A 497 11.59 -35.26 2.59
CA ALA A 497 10.83 -36.34 3.16
C ALA A 497 9.55 -36.55 2.36
N THR A 498 8.91 -37.68 2.62
CA THR A 498 7.55 -37.92 2.17
C THR A 498 6.71 -38.41 3.34
N TRP A 499 5.44 -38.05 3.29
CA TRP A 499 4.43 -38.36 4.28
C TRP A 499 3.35 -39.23 3.67
N ASP A 500 3.09 -40.37 4.32
CA ASP A 500 2.00 -41.29 4.04
C ASP A 500 1.06 -41.27 5.26
N PRO A 501 -0.23 -40.96 5.09
CA PRO A 501 -1.19 -40.93 6.20
C PRO A 501 -1.33 -42.24 6.99
N PHE A 502 -0.97 -43.38 6.39
CA PHE A 502 -1.03 -44.71 6.98
C PHE A 502 0.33 -45.15 7.57
N ASN A 503 1.44 -44.75 6.95
CA ASN A 503 2.78 -45.26 7.30
C ASN A 503 3.70 -44.24 7.97
N GLY A 504 3.31 -42.96 8.06
CA GLY A 504 4.09 -41.90 8.68
C GLY A 504 5.14 -41.30 7.75
N TRP A 505 6.19 -40.71 8.35
CA TRP A 505 7.29 -40.09 7.61
C TRP A 505 8.32 -41.11 7.13
N TYR A 506 8.75 -41.01 5.86
CA TYR A 506 9.84 -41.81 5.31
C TYR A 506 10.80 -40.99 4.43
N PRO A 507 12.10 -41.35 4.41
CA PRO A 507 13.11 -40.63 3.65
C PRO A 507 13.15 -41.10 2.18
N LEU A 508 13.59 -40.21 1.28
CA LEU A 508 13.87 -40.55 -0.12
C LEU A 508 15.35 -40.92 -0.25
N GLY A 509 15.67 -42.20 -0.04
CA GLY A 509 17.05 -42.67 0.12
C GLY A 509 17.68 -42.10 1.39
N SER A 510 18.92 -41.61 1.33
CA SER A 510 19.53 -40.85 2.44
C SER A 510 19.28 -39.33 2.38
N GLY A 511 18.44 -38.86 1.44
CA GLY A 511 18.07 -37.45 1.31
C GLY A 511 19.21 -36.52 0.88
N VAL A 512 19.12 -35.24 1.25
CA VAL A 512 20.06 -34.18 0.87
C VAL A 512 21.09 -33.93 1.97
N LEU A 513 22.27 -34.52 1.81
CA LEU A 513 23.38 -34.41 2.76
C LEU A 513 24.04 -33.02 2.70
N GLY A 514 24.61 -32.57 3.82
CA GLY A 514 25.29 -31.28 3.93
C GLY A 514 24.39 -30.17 4.51
N SER A 515 24.50 -28.93 4.00
CA SER A 515 23.74 -27.76 4.48
C SER A 515 22.80 -27.14 3.43
N GLY A 516 22.72 -27.72 2.23
CA GLY A 516 21.89 -27.19 1.15
C GLY A 516 20.42 -27.53 1.31
N ASN A 517 19.54 -26.52 1.29
CA ASN A 517 18.08 -26.68 1.46
C ASN A 517 17.42 -27.15 0.16
N VAL A 518 16.25 -27.80 0.29
CA VAL A 518 15.32 -28.03 -0.83
C VAL A 518 14.26 -26.92 -0.81
N ALA A 519 14.22 -26.13 -1.87
CA ALA A 519 13.39 -24.93 -1.97
C ALA A 519 12.28 -25.03 -3.03
N ALA A 520 12.35 -26.02 -3.92
CA ALA A 520 11.33 -26.29 -4.93
C ALA A 520 11.14 -27.79 -5.14
N LEU A 521 9.88 -28.19 -5.33
CA LEU A 521 9.49 -29.54 -5.70
C LEU A 521 8.51 -29.45 -6.88
N CYS A 522 8.57 -30.42 -7.79
CA CYS A 522 7.62 -30.54 -8.89
C CYS A 522 7.50 -32.01 -9.28
N LEU A 523 6.29 -32.52 -9.42
CA LEU A 523 6.02 -33.85 -9.97
C LEU A 523 5.76 -33.74 -11.47
N ALA A 524 6.49 -34.49 -12.28
CA ALA A 524 6.24 -34.57 -13.72
C ALA A 524 6.82 -35.85 -14.31
N ASN A 525 6.13 -36.43 -15.29
CA ASN A 525 6.61 -37.59 -16.06
C ASN A 525 7.02 -38.80 -15.19
N GLY A 526 6.32 -39.01 -14.07
CA GLY A 526 6.63 -40.08 -13.11
C GLY A 526 7.85 -39.82 -12.23
N LEU A 527 8.41 -38.61 -12.25
CA LEU A 527 9.57 -38.20 -11.47
C LEU A 527 9.19 -37.08 -10.49
N LEU A 528 9.84 -37.09 -9.33
CA LEU A 528 9.90 -35.94 -8.43
C LEU A 528 11.17 -35.15 -8.69
N TYR A 529 11.04 -33.92 -9.14
CA TYR A 529 12.15 -32.99 -9.27
C TYR A 529 12.32 -32.20 -7.99
N ALA A 530 13.53 -32.18 -7.45
CA ALA A 530 13.90 -31.39 -6.29
C ALA A 530 14.94 -30.34 -6.66
N GLY A 531 14.67 -29.08 -6.33
CA GLY A 531 15.55 -27.94 -6.55
C GLY A 531 15.90 -27.23 -5.26
N GLY A 532 17.11 -26.67 -5.18
CA GLY A 532 17.53 -25.97 -3.97
C GLY A 532 18.98 -25.49 -4.00
N SER A 533 19.62 -25.40 -2.83
CA SER A 533 21.01 -24.96 -2.68
C SER A 533 22.02 -26.10 -2.53
N PHE A 534 21.57 -27.35 -2.63
CA PHE A 534 22.39 -28.55 -2.47
C PHE A 534 23.28 -28.88 -3.66
N THR A 535 24.29 -29.71 -3.43
CA THR A 535 25.21 -30.21 -4.47
C THR A 535 25.32 -31.73 -4.48
N ASN A 536 24.64 -32.41 -3.55
CA ASN A 536 24.63 -33.86 -3.44
C ASN A 536 23.28 -34.33 -2.89
N VAL A 537 22.75 -35.41 -3.45
CA VAL A 537 21.54 -36.08 -2.96
C VAL A 537 21.79 -37.58 -2.98
N ASN A 538 21.69 -38.23 -1.82
CA ASN A 538 21.92 -39.66 -1.65
C ASN A 538 23.25 -40.17 -2.23
N GLY A 539 24.34 -39.41 -2.11
CA GLY A 539 25.64 -39.74 -2.69
C GLY A 539 25.80 -39.35 -4.16
N THR A 540 24.71 -39.10 -4.90
CA THR A 540 24.75 -38.59 -6.26
C THR A 540 25.12 -37.10 -6.26
N THR A 541 26.20 -36.73 -6.95
CA THR A 541 26.53 -35.32 -7.20
C THR A 541 25.49 -34.72 -8.14
N ALA A 542 24.61 -33.88 -7.61
CA ALA A 542 23.53 -33.23 -8.33
C ALA A 542 23.53 -31.75 -7.97
N ASN A 543 23.93 -30.91 -8.92
CA ASN A 543 24.15 -29.49 -8.66
C ASN A 543 22.82 -28.74 -8.70
N ARG A 544 22.26 -28.48 -7.50
CA ARG A 544 21.11 -27.61 -7.26
C ARG A 544 19.76 -28.10 -7.78
N ILE A 545 19.77 -29.20 -8.54
CA ILE A 545 18.58 -29.91 -9.01
C ILE A 545 18.86 -31.40 -9.17
N ALA A 546 17.89 -32.23 -8.81
CA ALA A 546 17.90 -33.68 -8.98
C ALA A 546 16.49 -34.20 -9.29
N ALA A 547 16.40 -35.38 -9.89
CA ALA A 547 15.15 -36.10 -10.12
C ALA A 547 15.14 -37.43 -9.38
N TRP A 548 13.99 -37.83 -8.84
CA TRP A 548 13.75 -39.08 -8.15
C TRP A 548 12.71 -39.88 -8.91
N ASP A 549 12.98 -41.16 -9.17
CA ASP A 549 12.11 -42.06 -9.92
C ASP A 549 11.30 -43.04 -9.05
N GLY A 550 11.33 -42.85 -7.73
CA GLY A 550 10.78 -43.80 -6.76
C GLY A 550 11.84 -44.68 -6.09
N PHE A 551 13.03 -44.82 -6.69
CA PHE A 551 14.08 -45.72 -6.21
C PHE A 551 15.46 -45.06 -6.12
N SER A 552 15.80 -44.15 -7.02
CA SER A 552 17.13 -43.55 -7.15
C SER A 552 17.09 -42.07 -7.55
N TRP A 553 18.10 -41.33 -7.08
CA TRP A 553 18.30 -39.93 -7.40
C TRP A 553 19.24 -39.78 -8.60
N TYR A 554 18.81 -38.99 -9.58
CA TYR A 554 19.54 -38.68 -10.80
C TYR A 554 19.86 -37.19 -10.88
N SER A 555 21.07 -36.86 -11.34
CA SER A 555 21.41 -35.49 -11.74
C SER A 555 20.80 -35.14 -13.09
N LEU A 556 20.45 -33.87 -13.30
CA LEU A 556 20.05 -33.37 -14.62
C LEU A 556 21.31 -32.89 -15.36
N GLY A 557 21.84 -33.78 -16.19
CA GLY A 557 23.11 -33.60 -16.91
C GLY A 557 24.30 -34.25 -16.20
N SER A 558 25.46 -34.23 -16.85
CA SER A 558 26.69 -34.89 -16.40
C SER A 558 27.93 -34.03 -16.61
N GLY A 559 29.01 -34.27 -15.86
CA GLY A 559 30.26 -33.53 -15.99
C GLY A 559 30.07 -32.03 -15.78
N SER A 560 30.62 -31.21 -16.68
CA SER A 560 30.43 -29.75 -16.66
C SER A 560 28.99 -29.30 -16.97
N ALA A 561 28.16 -30.18 -17.52
CA ALA A 561 26.76 -29.93 -17.81
C ALA A 561 25.80 -30.37 -16.68
N ASN A 562 26.33 -30.80 -15.53
CA ASN A 562 25.53 -31.22 -14.39
C ASN A 562 24.89 -30.01 -13.69
N GLY A 563 23.58 -29.84 -13.89
CA GLY A 563 22.75 -28.90 -13.14
C GLY A 563 23.13 -27.43 -13.30
N LEU A 564 23.04 -26.70 -12.18
CA LEU A 564 23.17 -25.24 -12.13
C LEU A 564 24.25 -24.81 -11.13
N ASN A 565 24.83 -23.62 -11.35
CA ASN A 565 25.88 -23.09 -10.47
C ASN A 565 25.37 -22.30 -9.25
N GLY A 566 24.04 -22.15 -9.12
CA GLY A 566 23.40 -21.40 -8.05
C GLY A 566 22.03 -21.98 -7.69
N SER A 567 21.42 -21.48 -6.62
CA SER A 567 20.21 -22.09 -6.05
C SER A 567 19.03 -22.08 -7.01
N VAL A 568 18.26 -23.16 -7.02
CA VAL A 568 16.94 -23.25 -7.67
C VAL A 568 15.86 -22.93 -6.63
N ASN A 569 14.99 -21.97 -6.94
CA ASN A 569 13.91 -21.51 -6.06
C ASN A 569 12.52 -21.88 -6.61
N ALA A 570 12.40 -22.15 -7.92
CA ALA A 570 11.15 -22.56 -8.56
C ALA A 570 11.41 -23.61 -9.63
N ILE A 571 10.50 -24.58 -9.73
CA ILE A 571 10.46 -25.58 -10.79
C ILE A 571 9.03 -25.61 -11.33
N LEU A 572 8.89 -25.65 -12.65
CA LEU A 572 7.62 -25.80 -13.33
C LEU A 572 7.79 -26.77 -14.50
N ALA A 573 6.92 -27.77 -14.58
CA ALA A 573 6.88 -28.69 -15.72
C ALA A 573 5.86 -28.24 -16.77
N ASP A 574 6.21 -28.43 -18.04
CA ASP A 574 5.34 -28.23 -19.20
C ASP A 574 5.56 -29.35 -20.22
N GLY A 575 4.68 -30.35 -20.20
CA GLY A 575 4.91 -31.59 -20.95
C GLY A 575 6.20 -32.28 -20.47
N THR A 576 7.14 -32.50 -21.39
CA THR A 576 8.46 -33.09 -21.08
C THR A 576 9.47 -32.07 -20.58
N ASP A 577 9.18 -30.78 -20.74
CA ASP A 577 10.11 -29.71 -20.44
C ASP A 577 10.03 -29.30 -18.97
N ILE A 578 11.19 -29.08 -18.34
CA ILE A 578 11.30 -28.58 -16.97
C ILE A 578 11.92 -27.19 -16.99
N TYR A 579 11.13 -26.19 -16.61
CA TYR A 579 11.58 -24.82 -16.42
C TYR A 579 12.04 -24.62 -14.98
N VAL A 580 13.18 -23.97 -14.81
CA VAL A 580 13.75 -23.68 -13.50
C VAL A 580 14.04 -22.20 -13.35
N GLY A 581 13.66 -21.66 -12.20
CA GLY A 581 13.92 -20.30 -11.77
C GLY A 581 14.76 -20.30 -10.50
N GLY A 582 15.71 -19.38 -10.38
CA GLY A 582 16.55 -19.32 -9.19
C GLY A 582 17.60 -18.22 -9.23
N SER A 583 18.60 -18.31 -8.34
CA SER A 583 19.72 -17.39 -8.24
C SER A 583 21.00 -18.03 -8.80
N PHE A 584 21.05 -18.21 -10.12
CA PHE A 584 22.17 -18.83 -10.85
C PHE A 584 22.56 -18.00 -12.09
N THR A 585 23.79 -18.16 -12.56
CA THR A 585 24.24 -17.54 -13.83
C THR A 585 24.34 -18.55 -14.96
N THR A 586 24.56 -19.84 -14.65
CA THR A 586 24.70 -20.90 -15.66
C THR A 586 23.83 -22.12 -15.36
N ALA A 587 23.40 -22.81 -16.44
CA ALA A 587 22.73 -24.10 -16.43
C ALA A 587 23.37 -24.99 -17.51
N GLY A 588 23.76 -26.21 -17.16
CA GLY A 588 24.50 -27.09 -18.07
C GLY A 588 25.82 -26.51 -18.61
N GLY A 589 26.43 -25.58 -17.87
CA GLY A 589 27.64 -24.86 -18.29
C GLY A 589 27.38 -23.66 -19.22
N ALA A 590 26.16 -23.50 -19.76
CA ALA A 590 25.77 -22.36 -20.59
C ALA A 590 25.23 -21.20 -19.74
N THR A 591 25.41 -19.96 -20.19
CA THR A 591 24.86 -18.76 -19.55
C THR A 591 23.33 -18.73 -19.67
N ALA A 592 22.63 -18.72 -18.54
CA ALA A 592 21.16 -18.77 -18.48
C ALA A 592 20.53 -17.69 -17.59
N ARG A 593 21.29 -17.10 -16.65
CA ARG A 593 20.91 -15.93 -15.83
C ARG A 593 19.50 -16.01 -15.21
N ALA A 594 19.41 -16.77 -14.12
CA ALA A 594 18.24 -16.99 -13.26
C ALA A 594 17.08 -17.83 -13.85
N ILE A 595 17.08 -18.12 -15.15
CA ILE A 595 16.03 -18.95 -15.76
C ILE A 595 16.58 -19.88 -16.84
N ALA A 596 16.19 -21.15 -16.81
CA ALA A 596 16.61 -22.16 -17.78
C ALA A 596 15.52 -23.19 -18.03
N LYS A 597 15.67 -23.94 -19.13
CA LYS A 597 14.81 -25.04 -19.53
C LYS A 597 15.65 -26.31 -19.68
N TRP A 598 15.14 -27.42 -19.17
CA TRP A 598 15.63 -28.77 -19.42
C TRP A 598 14.65 -29.51 -20.31
N ASP A 599 15.11 -30.05 -21.44
CA ASP A 599 14.26 -30.76 -22.42
C ASP A 599 14.21 -32.29 -22.21
N GLY A 600 14.76 -32.77 -21.09
CA GLY A 600 14.99 -34.20 -20.84
C GLY A 600 16.44 -34.63 -21.07
N SER A 601 17.24 -33.84 -21.80
CA SER A 601 18.61 -34.17 -22.17
C SER A 601 19.60 -33.02 -22.09
N THR A 602 19.17 -31.79 -22.37
CA THR A 602 20.03 -30.61 -22.41
C THR A 602 19.40 -29.40 -21.71
N TRP A 603 20.28 -28.58 -21.13
CA TRP A 603 19.92 -27.28 -20.56
C TRP A 603 20.00 -26.22 -21.65
N SER A 604 18.95 -25.39 -21.76
CA SER A 604 18.91 -24.23 -22.65
C SER A 604 18.48 -22.97 -21.89
N PRO A 605 19.06 -21.80 -22.21
CA PRO A 605 18.63 -20.52 -21.65
C PRO A 605 17.32 -20.05 -22.28
N LEU A 606 16.53 -19.25 -21.55
CA LEU A 606 15.38 -18.54 -22.11
C LEU A 606 15.78 -17.10 -22.49
N GLY A 607 16.16 -16.92 -23.75
CA GLY A 607 16.69 -15.66 -24.24
C GLY A 607 17.97 -15.25 -23.50
N GLN A 608 18.07 -13.99 -23.09
CA GLN A 608 19.21 -13.46 -22.32
C GLN A 608 19.04 -13.58 -20.79
N GLY A 609 17.95 -14.20 -20.32
CA GLY A 609 17.61 -14.35 -18.90
C GLY A 609 17.12 -13.06 -18.22
N MET A 610 17.28 -12.98 -16.89
CA MET A 610 16.60 -11.98 -16.02
C MET A 610 17.50 -10.86 -15.50
N PHE A 611 18.75 -10.79 -15.95
CA PHE A 611 19.65 -9.68 -15.60
C PHE A 611 20.77 -9.58 -16.62
N SER A 612 21.39 -8.41 -16.73
CA SER A 612 22.56 -8.18 -17.59
C SER A 612 23.85 -8.01 -16.78
N THR A 613 23.74 -7.46 -15.57
CA THR A 613 24.83 -7.29 -14.59
C THR A 613 24.35 -7.63 -13.18
N GLY A 614 25.27 -7.91 -12.26
CA GLY A 614 24.94 -8.24 -10.87
C GLY A 614 24.31 -9.63 -10.71
N THR A 615 23.37 -9.76 -9.78
CA THR A 615 22.62 -10.99 -9.51
C THR A 615 21.14 -10.68 -9.34
N ALA A 616 20.29 -11.59 -9.82
CA ALA A 616 18.86 -11.59 -9.56
C ALA A 616 18.39 -13.04 -9.38
N ALA A 617 17.19 -13.19 -8.83
CA ALA A 617 16.55 -14.47 -8.60
C ALA A 617 15.14 -14.48 -9.20
N VAL A 618 14.79 -15.60 -9.83
CA VAL A 618 13.40 -15.97 -10.10
C VAL A 618 12.95 -16.84 -8.92
N ASN A 619 11.90 -16.43 -8.21
CA ASN A 619 11.39 -17.13 -7.04
C ASN A 619 10.14 -17.94 -7.35
N ALA A 620 9.41 -17.60 -8.41
CA ALA A 620 8.17 -18.26 -8.78
C ALA A 620 8.02 -18.32 -10.29
N LEU A 621 7.43 -19.42 -10.75
CA LEU A 621 7.06 -19.68 -12.14
C LEU A 621 5.60 -20.10 -12.19
N ALA A 622 4.88 -19.66 -13.23
CA ALA A 622 3.53 -20.11 -13.53
C ALA A 622 3.32 -20.12 -15.04
N LYS A 623 2.33 -20.88 -15.53
CA LYS A 623 2.00 -20.94 -16.96
C LYS A 623 0.52 -20.73 -17.18
N ILE A 624 0.18 -19.93 -18.19
CA ILE A 624 -1.20 -19.74 -18.68
C ILE A 624 -1.14 -19.85 -20.20
N GLY A 625 -1.87 -20.81 -20.77
CA GLY A 625 -1.85 -21.07 -22.21
C GLY A 625 -0.43 -21.32 -22.73
N ALA A 626 0.02 -20.48 -23.66
CA ALA A 626 1.37 -20.53 -24.23
C ALA A 626 2.42 -19.71 -23.44
N TYR A 627 1.99 -18.91 -22.47
CA TYR A 627 2.87 -17.98 -21.77
C TYR A 627 3.43 -18.58 -20.48
N LEU A 628 4.74 -18.46 -20.32
CA LEU A 628 5.43 -18.71 -19.05
C LEU A 628 5.64 -17.38 -18.31
N TYR A 629 5.20 -17.30 -17.07
CA TYR A 629 5.36 -16.14 -16.21
C TYR A 629 6.47 -16.40 -15.19
N ALA A 630 7.35 -15.43 -15.03
CA ALA A 630 8.42 -15.45 -14.04
C ALA A 630 8.25 -14.28 -13.08
N GLY A 631 8.35 -14.56 -11.78
CA GLY A 631 8.32 -13.57 -10.71
C GLY A 631 9.55 -13.71 -9.81
N GLY A 632 10.13 -12.61 -9.34
CA GLY A 632 11.37 -12.66 -8.57
C GLY A 632 11.76 -11.35 -7.92
N ASN A 633 13.04 -11.01 -7.95
CA ASN A 633 13.58 -9.69 -7.57
C ASN A 633 14.41 -9.05 -8.70
N PHE A 634 14.18 -9.48 -9.94
CA PHE A 634 14.87 -8.97 -11.12
C PHE A 634 14.31 -7.62 -11.56
N THR A 635 15.16 -6.81 -12.20
CA THR A 635 14.78 -5.50 -12.77
C THR A 635 14.87 -5.50 -14.30
N ASN A 636 15.22 -6.64 -14.90
CA ASN A 636 15.39 -6.80 -16.33
C ASN A 636 14.85 -8.16 -16.79
N ALA A 637 14.34 -8.25 -18.02
CA ALA A 637 14.08 -9.51 -18.68
C ALA A 637 14.50 -9.44 -20.16
N GLY A 638 15.22 -10.45 -20.66
CA GLY A 638 15.63 -10.53 -22.06
C GLY A 638 16.65 -9.47 -22.51
N GLY A 639 17.31 -8.75 -21.60
CA GLY A 639 18.39 -7.81 -21.91
C GLY A 639 17.94 -6.39 -22.31
N SER A 640 16.67 -6.20 -22.69
CA SER A 640 16.14 -4.91 -23.14
C SER A 640 14.86 -4.47 -22.41
N VAL A 641 14.20 -5.37 -21.68
CA VAL A 641 12.99 -5.03 -20.94
C VAL A 641 13.36 -4.62 -19.52
N VAL A 642 13.28 -3.33 -19.19
CA VAL A 642 13.27 -2.89 -17.79
C VAL A 642 11.89 -3.25 -17.25
N THR A 643 11.84 -4.18 -16.30
CA THR A 643 10.58 -4.63 -15.72
C THR A 643 10.64 -4.58 -14.20
N ARG A 644 9.50 -4.30 -13.58
CA ARG A 644 9.25 -4.54 -12.17
C ARG A 644 8.93 -6.03 -12.01
N PRO A 645 9.44 -6.71 -10.97
CA PRO A 645 9.97 -8.08 -10.95
C PRO A 645 8.99 -9.23 -11.30
N ILE A 646 8.35 -9.09 -12.45
CA ILE A 646 7.44 -10.00 -13.10
C ILE A 646 7.54 -9.79 -14.63
N ALA A 647 7.56 -10.88 -15.39
CA ALA A 647 7.60 -10.86 -16.84
C ALA A 647 6.95 -12.11 -17.40
N ARG A 648 6.51 -12.05 -18.66
CA ARG A 648 5.99 -13.22 -19.38
C ARG A 648 6.85 -13.55 -20.59
N TRP A 649 6.94 -14.82 -20.92
CA TRP A 649 7.67 -15.37 -22.07
C TRP A 649 6.67 -15.98 -23.05
N ASP A 650 6.76 -15.57 -24.31
CA ASP A 650 5.84 -15.99 -25.37
C ASP A 650 6.29 -17.23 -26.16
N GLY A 651 7.37 -17.87 -25.71
CA GLY A 651 8.06 -18.93 -26.45
C GLY A 651 9.33 -18.46 -27.15
N SER A 652 9.48 -17.15 -27.39
CA SER A 652 10.60 -16.56 -28.13
C SER A 652 11.21 -15.32 -27.47
N GLN A 653 10.42 -14.51 -26.76
CA GLN A 653 10.84 -13.24 -26.17
C GLN A 653 10.16 -12.98 -24.81
N TRP A 654 10.88 -12.25 -23.95
CA TRP A 654 10.35 -11.75 -22.68
C TRP A 654 9.59 -10.44 -22.89
N GLN A 655 8.47 -10.27 -22.20
CA GLN A 655 7.61 -9.11 -22.25
C GLN A 655 7.30 -8.62 -20.83
N ALA A 656 7.24 -7.28 -20.67
CA ALA A 656 6.78 -6.65 -19.44
C ALA A 656 5.27 -6.83 -19.27
N MET A 657 4.79 -6.79 -18.03
CA MET A 657 3.37 -6.89 -17.68
C MET A 657 2.85 -5.52 -17.24
N GLY A 658 2.64 -4.63 -18.22
CA GLY A 658 2.41 -3.21 -17.96
C GLY A 658 3.56 -2.60 -17.18
N SER A 659 3.25 -1.84 -16.14
CA SER A 659 4.23 -1.28 -15.20
C SER A 659 4.77 -2.33 -14.21
N GLY A 660 4.23 -3.55 -14.15
CA GLY A 660 4.60 -4.62 -13.21
C GLY A 660 4.27 -4.29 -11.75
N VAL A 661 4.99 -4.86 -10.77
CA VAL A 661 4.70 -4.70 -9.32
C VAL A 661 5.72 -3.83 -8.54
N GLY A 662 5.28 -3.06 -7.54
CA GLY A 662 6.17 -2.11 -6.84
C GLY A 662 5.81 -1.83 -5.38
N ASN A 663 6.72 -1.26 -4.59
CA ASN A 663 6.50 -0.76 -3.22
C ASN A 663 7.45 0.43 -2.89
N ASP A 664 7.29 1.05 -1.71
CA ASP A 664 7.94 2.31 -1.31
C ASP A 664 9.18 2.15 -0.40
N GLN A 665 9.26 1.09 0.42
CA GLN A 665 10.30 0.92 1.45
C GLN A 665 11.41 -0.10 1.10
N THR A 666 11.20 -1.00 0.14
CA THR A 666 12.12 -2.12 -0.15
C THR A 666 12.25 -2.36 -1.65
N SER A 667 13.20 -3.21 -2.07
CA SER A 667 13.18 -3.73 -3.44
C SER A 667 11.96 -4.64 -3.59
N PRO A 668 11.02 -4.37 -4.52
CA PRO A 668 9.85 -5.20 -4.68
C PRO A 668 10.27 -6.63 -5.03
N ARG A 669 9.46 -7.59 -4.60
CA ARG A 669 9.73 -9.00 -4.85
C ARG A 669 8.45 -9.77 -5.06
N VAL A 670 8.37 -10.53 -6.14
CA VAL A 670 7.36 -11.59 -6.26
C VAL A 670 7.92 -12.85 -5.59
N ASN A 671 7.16 -13.40 -4.66
CA ASN A 671 7.51 -14.62 -3.93
C ASN A 671 6.76 -15.83 -4.48
N ALA A 672 5.51 -15.64 -4.92
CA ALA A 672 4.64 -16.71 -5.39
C ALA A 672 3.81 -16.25 -6.59
N LEU A 673 3.56 -17.20 -7.48
CA LEU A 673 2.64 -17.09 -8.61
C LEU A 673 1.69 -18.28 -8.57
N ALA A 674 0.42 -18.05 -8.88
CA ALA A 674 -0.56 -19.12 -9.07
C ALA A 674 -1.44 -18.79 -10.27
N ALA A 675 -1.72 -19.79 -11.11
CA ALA A 675 -2.51 -19.62 -12.33
C ALA A 675 -3.82 -20.41 -12.23
N TRP A 676 -4.95 -19.76 -12.48
CA TRP A 676 -6.27 -20.39 -12.53
C TRP A 676 -7.04 -19.91 -13.76
N GLY A 677 -7.27 -20.81 -14.73
CA GLY A 677 -7.80 -20.40 -16.03
C GLY A 677 -6.88 -19.37 -16.67
N ASP A 678 -7.43 -18.20 -17.02
CA ASP A 678 -6.70 -17.07 -17.60
C ASP A 678 -6.19 -16.06 -16.55
N ASP A 679 -6.44 -16.31 -15.26
CA ASP A 679 -6.01 -15.45 -14.17
C ASP A 679 -4.65 -15.85 -13.63
N LEU A 680 -3.74 -14.88 -13.55
CA LEU A 680 -2.50 -14.98 -12.80
C LEU A 680 -2.64 -14.23 -11.47
N TYR A 681 -2.56 -14.96 -10.37
CA TYR A 681 -2.39 -14.39 -9.05
C TYR A 681 -0.91 -14.24 -8.73
N VAL A 682 -0.56 -13.05 -8.24
CA VAL A 682 0.80 -12.64 -7.95
C VAL A 682 0.85 -12.26 -6.49
N ALA A 683 1.82 -12.75 -5.74
CA ALA A 683 1.96 -12.37 -4.34
C ALA A 683 3.41 -12.23 -3.90
N GLY A 684 3.65 -11.36 -2.93
CA GLY A 684 5.02 -11.03 -2.57
C GLY A 684 5.20 -9.87 -1.60
N ILE A 685 6.30 -9.15 -1.81
CA ILE A 685 6.64 -7.90 -1.14
C ILE A 685 6.46 -6.79 -2.18
N PHE A 686 5.22 -6.35 -2.36
CA PHE A 686 4.86 -5.22 -3.20
C PHE A 686 3.53 -4.61 -2.71
N GLU A 687 3.31 -3.33 -3.01
CA GLU A 687 2.15 -2.54 -2.59
C GLU A 687 1.37 -1.97 -3.79
N THR A 688 1.85 -2.22 -5.01
CA THR A 688 1.24 -1.77 -6.26
C THR A 688 1.38 -2.83 -7.34
N ALA A 689 0.41 -2.88 -8.24
CA ALA A 689 0.44 -3.68 -9.46
C ALA A 689 -0.10 -2.84 -10.62
N GLY A 690 0.74 -2.56 -11.62
CA GLY A 690 0.46 -1.53 -12.62
C GLY A 690 0.37 -0.14 -11.98
N LEU A 691 -0.78 0.50 -12.15
CA LEU A 691 -1.17 1.74 -11.46
C LEU A 691 -2.18 1.50 -10.33
N ALA A 692 -2.52 0.24 -10.03
CA ALA A 692 -3.43 -0.13 -8.95
C ALA A 692 -2.67 -0.28 -7.64
N ASP A 693 -3.28 0.19 -6.56
CA ASP A 693 -2.87 -0.16 -5.20
C ASP A 693 -3.17 -1.64 -4.95
N SER A 694 -2.33 -2.29 -4.16
CA SER A 694 -2.39 -3.73 -3.95
C SER A 694 -1.81 -4.09 -2.59
N GLY A 695 -2.53 -4.78 -1.72
CA GLY A 695 -1.95 -5.23 -0.44
C GLY A 695 -1.21 -6.56 -0.60
N TYR A 696 -0.01 -6.57 -1.18
CA TYR A 696 0.88 -7.75 -1.29
C TYR A 696 0.36 -8.95 -2.11
N ILE A 697 -0.83 -8.83 -2.70
CA ILE A 697 -1.45 -9.78 -3.61
C ILE A 697 -2.16 -9.03 -4.75
N ALA A 698 -1.96 -9.47 -5.99
CA ALA A 698 -2.56 -8.90 -7.18
C ALA A 698 -3.09 -9.98 -8.10
N ARG A 699 -3.97 -9.58 -9.02
CA ARG A 699 -4.48 -10.44 -10.10
C ARG A 699 -4.25 -9.76 -11.44
N TRP A 700 -3.74 -10.53 -12.39
CA TRP A 700 -3.56 -10.13 -13.78
C TRP A 700 -4.41 -11.04 -14.69
N ASN A 701 -5.06 -10.44 -15.69
CA ASN A 701 -5.75 -11.20 -16.72
C ASN A 701 -5.57 -10.53 -18.09
N ASP A 702 -4.92 -11.25 -19.01
CA ASP A 702 -4.62 -10.74 -20.36
C ASP A 702 -5.86 -10.51 -21.23
N GLN A 703 -7.00 -11.12 -20.88
CA GLN A 703 -8.25 -11.03 -21.63
C GLN A 703 -9.19 -9.94 -21.10
N ILE A 704 -8.89 -9.35 -19.94
CA ILE A 704 -9.76 -8.37 -19.26
C ILE A 704 -9.00 -7.06 -19.06
N ASP A 705 -9.60 -5.94 -19.47
CA ASP A 705 -9.17 -4.61 -19.05
C ASP A 705 -10.07 -4.16 -17.87
N PHE A 706 -9.53 -4.23 -16.65
CA PHE A 706 -10.20 -3.86 -15.39
C PHE A 706 -10.30 -2.35 -15.19
N THR A 707 -9.47 -1.58 -15.89
CA THR A 707 -9.48 -0.12 -15.82
C THR A 707 -9.55 0.45 -17.21
N PRO A 708 -10.63 0.15 -17.96
CA PRO A 708 -10.75 0.61 -19.32
C PRO A 708 -10.59 2.14 -19.33
N PRO A 709 -9.86 2.70 -20.31
CA PRO A 709 -9.64 4.13 -20.37
C PRO A 709 -10.97 4.87 -20.20
N PRO A 710 -10.99 5.97 -19.44
CA PRO A 710 -12.21 6.59 -18.96
C PRO A 710 -13.24 6.75 -20.08
N VAL A 711 -14.41 6.18 -19.79
CA VAL A 711 -15.60 6.11 -20.64
C VAL A 711 -15.83 7.47 -21.32
N MET A 712 -16.01 7.42 -22.65
CA MET A 712 -16.59 8.48 -23.45
C MET A 712 -17.73 9.17 -22.69
N ARG A 713 -17.53 10.39 -22.19
CA ARG A 713 -18.62 11.15 -21.57
C ARG A 713 -19.38 11.88 -22.65
N LEU A 714 -20.59 11.41 -22.92
CA LEU A 714 -21.57 12.09 -23.76
C LEU A 714 -22.23 13.20 -22.94
N SER A 715 -22.15 14.44 -23.44
CA SER A 715 -22.83 15.59 -22.86
C SER A 715 -23.53 16.39 -23.96
N ASN A 716 -24.50 17.23 -23.56
CA ASN A 716 -25.28 18.07 -24.47
C ASN A 716 -25.93 17.34 -25.67
N PRO A 717 -26.59 16.18 -25.47
CA PRO A 717 -27.28 15.51 -26.56
C PRO A 717 -28.46 16.38 -27.03
N ARG A 718 -28.55 16.61 -28.34
CA ARG A 718 -29.68 17.31 -28.95
C ARG A 718 -29.98 16.81 -30.36
N MET A 719 -31.27 16.70 -30.67
CA MET A 719 -31.75 16.55 -32.03
C MET A 719 -31.74 17.91 -32.73
N LEU A 720 -31.19 17.95 -33.94
CA LEU A 720 -31.19 19.10 -34.84
C LEU A 720 -32.22 18.91 -35.96
N PRO A 721 -32.60 20.00 -36.67
CA PRO A 721 -33.40 19.91 -37.89
C PRO A 721 -32.80 18.92 -38.89
N GLY A 722 -33.66 18.19 -39.62
CA GLY A 722 -33.21 17.15 -40.55
C GLY A 722 -32.81 15.83 -39.88
N ASN A 723 -33.21 15.60 -38.61
CA ASN A 723 -32.93 14.35 -37.86
C ASN A 723 -31.42 14.10 -37.62
N ALA A 724 -30.59 15.15 -37.63
CA ALA A 724 -29.19 15.06 -37.23
C ALA A 724 -29.08 15.06 -35.69
N PHE A 725 -28.25 14.20 -35.13
CA PHE A 725 -28.02 14.13 -33.68
C PHE A 725 -26.67 14.73 -33.34
N LYS A 726 -26.65 15.75 -32.48
CA LYS A 726 -25.44 16.42 -32.02
C LYS A 726 -25.20 16.14 -30.54
N PHE A 727 -23.96 15.87 -30.18
CA PHE A 727 -23.52 15.68 -28.80
C PHE A 727 -22.06 16.13 -28.65
N ARG A 728 -21.62 16.32 -27.42
CA ARG A 728 -20.23 16.56 -27.07
C ARG A 728 -19.64 15.30 -26.45
N VAL A 729 -18.44 14.96 -26.89
CA VAL A 729 -17.62 13.92 -26.29
C VAL A 729 -16.52 14.58 -25.50
N ALA A 730 -16.24 14.05 -24.31
CA ALA A 730 -15.05 14.37 -23.54
C ALA A 730 -14.33 13.08 -23.10
N THR A 731 -13.01 13.11 -23.13
CA THR A 731 -12.11 12.08 -22.60
C THR A 731 -11.32 12.65 -21.41
N ALA A 732 -10.76 11.81 -20.55
CA ALA A 732 -9.90 12.30 -19.46
C ALA A 732 -8.44 12.51 -19.91
N THR A 733 -8.04 11.89 -21.01
CA THR A 733 -6.69 12.01 -21.58
C THR A 733 -6.76 12.36 -23.06
N PRO A 734 -5.83 13.19 -23.58
CA PRO A 734 -5.69 13.40 -25.01
C PRO A 734 -5.09 12.13 -25.63
N ALA A 735 -5.88 11.45 -26.45
CA ALA A 735 -5.42 10.38 -27.32
C ALA A 735 -6.21 10.44 -28.62
N THR A 736 -5.65 9.84 -29.68
CA THR A 736 -6.29 9.82 -30.99
C THR A 736 -7.33 8.71 -31.03
N TYR A 737 -8.59 9.08 -31.16
CA TYR A 737 -9.71 8.16 -31.22
C TYR A 737 -10.58 8.42 -32.46
N VAL A 738 -11.22 7.37 -32.95
CA VAL A 738 -12.35 7.48 -33.89
C VAL A 738 -13.64 7.29 -33.11
N ILE A 739 -14.58 8.20 -33.32
CA ILE A 739 -15.96 8.06 -32.86
C ILE A 739 -16.72 7.38 -33.99
N ASP A 740 -17.02 6.09 -33.81
CA ASP A 740 -17.81 5.31 -34.76
C ASP A 740 -19.29 5.37 -34.38
N TYR A 741 -20.15 5.19 -35.38
CA TYR A 741 -21.58 5.07 -35.26
C TYR A 741 -22.08 3.75 -35.81
N SER A 742 -23.11 3.17 -35.18
CA SER A 742 -23.83 2.00 -35.67
C SER A 742 -25.33 2.13 -35.48
N ALA A 743 -26.07 1.58 -36.45
CA ALA A 743 -27.53 1.43 -36.40
C ALA A 743 -27.98 0.04 -35.90
N ASP A 744 -27.10 -0.97 -35.97
CA ASP A 744 -27.42 -2.40 -35.83
C ASP A 744 -26.46 -3.16 -34.89
N LEU A 745 -25.45 -2.48 -34.35
CA LEU A 745 -24.30 -3.01 -33.58
C LEU A 745 -23.34 -3.93 -34.33
N GLN A 746 -23.61 -4.23 -35.61
CA GLN A 746 -22.79 -5.10 -36.46
C GLN A 746 -21.88 -4.28 -37.37
N THR A 747 -22.43 -3.24 -38.00
CA THR A 747 -21.73 -2.36 -38.92
C THR A 747 -21.38 -1.04 -38.24
N TRP A 748 -20.12 -0.62 -38.35
CA TRP A 748 -19.61 0.59 -37.67
C TRP A 748 -19.00 1.56 -38.68
N THR A 749 -19.52 2.78 -38.72
CA THR A 749 -19.09 3.85 -39.63
C THR A 749 -18.37 4.96 -38.85
N PRO A 750 -17.15 5.34 -39.24
CA PRO A 750 -16.44 6.49 -38.65
C PRO A 750 -17.21 7.80 -38.82
N LEU A 751 -17.34 8.59 -37.75
CA LEU A 751 -17.90 9.94 -37.81
C LEU A 751 -16.83 11.02 -37.72
N VAL A 752 -15.97 10.93 -36.70
CA VAL A 752 -14.95 11.94 -36.39
C VAL A 752 -13.71 11.24 -35.86
N THR A 753 -12.54 11.61 -36.38
CA THR A 753 -11.24 11.34 -35.73
C THR A 753 -10.88 12.54 -34.87
N ASN A 754 -10.61 12.31 -33.58
CA ASN A 754 -10.37 13.34 -32.60
C ASN A 754 -9.14 13.02 -31.77
N SER A 755 -8.28 14.02 -31.56
CA SER A 755 -7.07 13.94 -30.74
C SER A 755 -7.04 14.96 -29.59
N VAL A 756 -8.14 15.70 -29.39
CA VAL A 756 -8.29 16.66 -28.28
C VAL A 756 -9.23 16.13 -27.19
N ILE A 757 -9.12 16.68 -25.99
CA ILE A 757 -9.85 16.23 -24.79
C ILE A 757 -11.37 16.34 -24.93
N SER A 758 -11.88 17.25 -25.77
CA SER A 758 -13.31 17.36 -26.05
C SER A 758 -13.60 17.77 -27.49
N THR A 759 -14.62 17.16 -28.10
CA THR A 759 -15.09 17.49 -29.44
C THR A 759 -16.60 17.43 -29.55
N ASP A 760 -17.17 18.29 -30.38
CA ASP A 760 -18.59 18.24 -30.75
C ASP A 760 -18.75 17.32 -31.97
N VAL A 761 -19.60 16.31 -31.85
CA VAL A 761 -19.91 15.36 -32.93
C VAL A 761 -21.32 15.61 -33.43
N THR A 762 -21.48 15.64 -34.76
CA THR A 762 -22.79 15.68 -35.41
C THR A 762 -22.94 14.46 -36.31
N ASN A 763 -23.91 13.61 -35.99
CA ASN A 763 -24.31 12.50 -36.85
C ASN A 763 -25.49 12.94 -37.72
N ILE A 764 -25.28 13.02 -39.04
CA ILE A 764 -26.26 13.50 -40.02
C ILE A 764 -27.10 12.37 -40.65
N VAL A 765 -26.95 11.12 -40.19
CA VAL A 765 -27.66 9.98 -40.77
C VAL A 765 -29.15 10.00 -40.37
N THR A 766 -30.02 9.98 -41.38
CA THR A 766 -31.48 10.07 -41.24
C THR A 766 -32.17 8.71 -41.25
N GLY A 767 -33.37 8.61 -40.66
CA GLY A 767 -34.25 7.44 -40.81
C GLY A 767 -34.03 6.31 -39.80
N ILE A 768 -33.30 6.56 -38.72
CA ILE A 768 -32.85 5.52 -37.79
C ILE A 768 -33.41 5.79 -36.38
N LYS A 769 -34.03 4.76 -35.78
CA LYS A 769 -34.71 4.86 -34.47
C LYS A 769 -33.75 4.85 -33.29
N GLN A 770 -32.64 4.12 -33.40
CA GLN A 770 -31.64 3.99 -32.34
C GLN A 770 -30.24 4.23 -32.92
N ARG A 771 -29.46 5.05 -32.23
CA ARG A 771 -28.08 5.34 -32.63
C ARG A 771 -27.14 4.92 -31.51
N THR A 772 -26.21 4.03 -31.83
CA THR A 772 -25.15 3.63 -30.91
C THR A 772 -23.84 4.24 -31.35
N TYR A 773 -23.08 4.72 -30.39
CA TYR A 773 -21.76 5.32 -30.62
C TYR A 773 -20.72 4.54 -29.82
N ARG A 774 -19.53 4.38 -30.38
CA ARG A 774 -18.37 3.86 -29.67
C ARG A 774 -17.15 4.73 -29.95
N MET A 775 -16.21 4.70 -29.02
CA MET A 775 -14.89 5.27 -29.21
C MET A 775 -13.91 4.14 -29.45
N ARG A 776 -13.16 4.19 -30.55
CA ARG A 776 -12.13 3.21 -30.89
C ARG A 776 -10.78 3.92 -30.95
N ALA A 777 -9.81 3.44 -30.17
CA ALA A 777 -8.44 3.93 -30.24
C ALA A 777 -7.84 3.65 -31.62
N ILE A 778 -7.05 4.58 -32.13
CA ILE A 778 -6.13 4.31 -33.24
C ILE A 778 -4.77 4.00 -32.58
N PRO A 779 -4.20 2.80 -32.80
CA PRO A 779 -2.89 2.43 -32.28
C PRO A 779 -1.78 3.41 -32.65
#